data_AF-A0A075GHH7-F1
#
_entry.id   AF-A0A075GHH7-F1
#
_cell.length_a   1.000
_cell.length_b   1.000
_cell.length_c   1.000
_cell.angle_alpha   90.00
_cell.angle_beta   90.00
_cell.angle_gamma   90.00
#
_symmetry.space_group_name_H-M   'P 1'
#
loop_
_entity.id
_entity.type
_entity.pdbx_description
1 polymer ?
#
loop_
_entity_poly.entity_id
_entity_poly.type
_entity_poly.pdbx_seq_one_letter_code
_entity_poly.pdbx_strand_id
1 'polypeptide(L)'
;MKLRNATLMLAIVALLIGASVVPNATSREGGIPSSLGDSVTANGCNCHGGDASSGVALALDAPANFTAGETYALSITMDSSVATDGENQGGFFLSTTQGTLASADDSTQLIDGYLTHTAAGNDQRSWNVSWTAPADDTRIADFTLYGNAVNGNGAPDVDGSDQWNRASFAVPGANAVVGHEEISDLRKALYLSLIVIGTLAAVVVGNRVVSTGQSVEGVFGEYWSYLKPWLTTTDHKQIGLLYIGTGLFFFFVAGTLAMLMRLQLMEPDNDFMTNTQFNSTFTMHGTTMVFLAGMPIIFGFANYLVPLQIGARDLAFPRLNALSYWLLPTGALVIYAGYFAGGAGDVGWTGYAPYSSGERATSPGTDLWVAGQIMLGASSTLTAINFLTMIMRMRAPGVTLMRMPLFTWSITVAVFLLLLSIPVFTIALILLYTDRTFGSLYFSVEAGADPVLWQHLFWYFGHPEVYILILPAFGVISDVVATFARRPIFGYTSMVYAMTSIGLISFIVYGHHMFTAGTDPLFRFIVMLTTMLVAVPTGVKIFNWLATLMGGSVTTNTAMLFALGAIATFTIGGITGIVVASIPMDIHLHDTYFIVAHFHYVLVGGTIFGFFAGIYYWFPKVTGHFMDEKIGMVHFITSFLGFHAAFYPMHILGMMGMPRRYAAYDASMAELNEFVSYSAFFFGAAQLLLVWNILRSWNGGEKAGGDPWGGWSLEWTTSSPPPHNSFTEIPTLQVAEAPQNAEAPEPAPAGEEAGS
;
A
#
# COMPACT_ATOMS: atom_id res chain seq x y z
N MET A 1 -36.49 21.46 -13.41
CA MET A 1 -35.51 20.35 -13.23
C MET A 1 -34.06 20.81 -12.94
N LYS A 2 -33.74 22.12 -12.98
CA LYS A 2 -32.38 22.67 -12.74
C LYS A 2 -31.96 22.82 -11.26
N LEU A 3 -32.90 22.97 -10.32
CA LEU A 3 -32.57 23.15 -8.89
C LEU A 3 -32.16 21.86 -8.14
N ARG A 4 -32.51 20.66 -8.64
CA ARG A 4 -32.25 19.39 -7.91
C ARG A 4 -30.77 18.99 -7.86
N ASN A 5 -29.95 19.52 -8.76
CA ASN A 5 -28.54 19.12 -8.90
C ASN A 5 -27.60 19.93 -8.00
N ALA A 6 -27.89 21.22 -7.78
CA ALA A 6 -27.11 22.06 -6.87
C ALA A 6 -27.28 21.61 -5.42
N THR A 7 -28.50 21.25 -5.01
CA THR A 7 -28.78 20.71 -3.67
C THR A 7 -28.14 19.34 -3.46
N LEU A 8 -28.11 18.48 -4.48
CA LEU A 8 -27.43 17.19 -4.41
C LEU A 8 -25.91 17.37 -4.32
N MET A 9 -25.33 18.32 -5.05
CA MET A 9 -23.90 18.62 -5.01
C MET A 9 -23.48 19.27 -3.68
N LEU A 10 -24.27 20.21 -3.15
CA LEU A 10 -24.10 20.75 -1.80
C LEU A 10 -24.30 19.66 -0.73
N ALA A 11 -25.23 18.73 -0.92
CA ALA A 11 -25.41 17.60 -0.02
C ALA A 11 -24.24 16.62 -0.08
N ILE A 12 -23.66 16.36 -1.25
CA ILE A 12 -22.46 15.50 -1.39
C ILE A 12 -21.23 16.20 -0.80
N VAL A 13 -21.03 17.49 -1.07
CA VAL A 13 -19.94 18.27 -0.47
C VAL A 13 -20.13 18.38 1.05
N ALA A 14 -21.34 18.58 1.53
CA ALA A 14 -21.65 18.57 2.96
C ALA A 14 -21.55 17.17 3.59
N LEU A 15 -21.80 16.08 2.84
CA LEU A 15 -21.56 14.71 3.27
C LEU A 15 -20.07 14.39 3.32
N LEU A 16 -19.28 14.87 2.36
CA LEU A 16 -17.82 14.71 2.34
C LEU A 16 -17.16 15.54 3.43
N ILE A 17 -17.64 16.78 3.64
CA ILE A 17 -17.23 17.62 4.77
C ILE A 17 -17.71 16.99 6.08
N GLY A 18 -18.96 16.53 6.17
CA GLY A 18 -19.50 15.84 7.33
C GLY A 18 -18.74 14.56 7.69
N ALA A 19 -18.31 13.79 6.69
CA ALA A 19 -17.45 12.61 6.85
C ALA A 19 -16.02 12.97 7.27
N SER A 20 -15.54 14.18 6.93
CA SER A 20 -14.25 14.70 7.42
C SER A 20 -14.31 15.36 8.80
N VAL A 21 -15.51 15.79 9.23
CA VAL A 21 -15.74 16.49 10.51
C VAL A 21 -16.13 15.50 11.62
N VAL A 22 -16.42 14.25 11.28
CA VAL A 22 -16.73 13.18 12.23
C VAL A 22 -15.93 11.93 11.85
N PRO A 23 -14.79 11.70 12.50
CA PRO A 23 -14.67 10.42 13.17
C PRO A 23 -13.95 10.56 14.51
N ASN A 24 -14.72 10.65 15.60
CA ASN A 24 -14.29 9.99 16.83
C ASN A 24 -14.63 8.51 16.64
N ALA A 25 -13.76 7.77 15.96
CA ALA A 25 -13.78 6.33 16.00
C ALA A 25 -13.01 5.91 17.25
N THR A 26 -13.73 5.62 18.33
CA THR A 26 -13.15 4.96 19.50
C THR A 26 -13.27 3.46 19.29
N SER A 27 -12.15 2.77 19.12
CA SER A 27 -12.10 1.32 19.28
C SER A 27 -12.58 0.99 20.69
N ARG A 28 -13.50 0.02 20.81
CA ARG A 28 -13.98 -0.45 22.11
C ARG A 28 -13.20 -1.71 22.47
N GLU A 29 -12.10 -1.54 23.19
CA GLU A 29 -11.46 -2.66 23.91
C GLU A 29 -12.25 -2.92 25.19
N GLY A 30 -13.33 -3.68 25.05
CA GLY A 30 -14.27 -3.97 26.15
C GLY A 30 -14.03 -5.31 26.84
N GLY A 31 -12.83 -5.89 26.80
CA GLY A 31 -12.56 -7.19 27.41
C GLY A 31 -11.42 -7.12 28.43
N ILE A 32 -11.64 -7.66 29.63
CA ILE A 32 -10.57 -8.02 30.55
C ILE A 32 -9.75 -9.14 29.86
N PRO A 33 -8.40 -9.09 29.84
CA PRO A 33 -7.57 -10.14 29.26
C PRO A 33 -7.94 -11.53 29.77
N SER A 34 -7.98 -12.54 28.90
CA SER A 34 -8.32 -13.92 29.27
C SER A 34 -7.37 -14.52 30.33
N SER A 35 -6.12 -14.06 30.39
CA SER A 35 -5.14 -14.42 31.43
C SER A 35 -5.50 -13.88 32.81
N LEU A 36 -6.22 -12.77 32.87
CA LEU A 36 -6.82 -12.23 34.08
C LEU A 36 -8.12 -12.95 34.41
N GLY A 37 -8.83 -13.52 33.42
CA GLY A 37 -10.10 -14.21 33.60
C GLY A 37 -10.14 -15.17 34.78
N ASP A 38 -9.16 -16.07 34.95
CA ASP A 38 -9.19 -17.05 36.05
C ASP A 38 -8.83 -16.44 37.42
N SER A 39 -7.93 -15.44 37.48
CA SER A 39 -7.52 -14.75 38.71
C SER A 39 -8.52 -13.67 39.15
N VAL A 40 -9.23 -13.07 38.19
CA VAL A 40 -10.37 -12.15 38.33
C VAL A 40 -11.63 -12.90 38.72
N THR A 41 -11.87 -14.09 38.15
CA THR A 41 -13.01 -14.95 38.54
C THR A 41 -12.83 -15.49 39.96
N ALA A 42 -11.59 -15.69 40.41
CA ALA A 42 -11.27 -16.07 41.78
C ALA A 42 -11.36 -14.91 42.80
N ASN A 43 -11.27 -13.64 42.37
CA ASN A 43 -11.23 -12.45 43.24
C ASN A 43 -12.24 -11.34 42.81
N GLY A 44 -13.40 -11.72 42.25
CA GLY A 44 -14.59 -10.87 42.26
C GLY A 44 -14.91 -10.01 41.03
N CYS A 45 -14.09 -9.91 39.98
CA CYS A 45 -14.36 -8.97 38.86
C CYS A 45 -15.11 -9.57 37.65
N ASN A 46 -15.55 -10.84 37.69
CA ASN A 46 -16.32 -11.46 36.59
C ASN A 46 -17.81 -11.69 36.92
N CYS A 47 -18.29 -11.12 38.01
CA CYS A 47 -19.64 -11.39 38.50
C CYS A 47 -20.73 -10.49 37.91
N HIS A 48 -20.44 -9.50 37.06
CA HIS A 48 -21.41 -8.46 36.68
C HIS A 48 -21.69 -8.44 35.17
N GLY A 49 -22.93 -8.13 34.77
CA GLY A 49 -23.37 -8.04 33.37
C GLY A 49 -22.52 -7.10 32.51
N GLY A 50 -22.63 -7.25 31.18
CA GLY A 50 -21.66 -6.72 30.21
C GLY A 50 -21.50 -5.20 30.08
N ASP A 51 -22.28 -4.38 30.80
CA ASP A 51 -22.22 -2.91 30.70
C ASP A 51 -21.77 -2.27 32.04
N ALA A 52 -20.83 -1.33 31.98
CA ALA A 52 -20.37 -0.55 33.13
C ALA A 52 -21.47 0.38 33.69
N SER A 53 -21.53 0.52 35.01
CA SER A 53 -22.52 1.34 35.73
C SER A 53 -21.96 2.70 36.15
N SER A 54 -22.69 3.78 35.90
CA SER A 54 -22.39 5.11 36.44
C SER A 54 -22.62 5.22 37.96
N GLY A 55 -23.18 4.19 38.59
CA GLY A 55 -23.40 4.12 40.04
C GLY A 55 -22.14 3.78 40.85
N VAL A 56 -21.03 3.45 40.19
CA VAL A 56 -19.71 3.25 40.82
C VAL A 56 -18.77 4.36 40.34
N ALA A 57 -18.37 5.24 41.24
CA ALA A 57 -17.42 6.32 40.98
C ALA A 57 -16.03 5.91 41.47
N LEU A 58 -15.07 5.87 40.55
CA LEU A 58 -13.69 5.50 40.84
C LEU A 58 -12.81 6.76 40.89
N ALA A 59 -11.98 6.84 41.92
CA ALA A 59 -11.00 7.90 42.09
C ALA A 59 -9.61 7.30 42.35
N LEU A 60 -8.59 7.92 41.77
CA LEU A 60 -7.19 7.67 42.05
C LEU A 60 -6.56 8.97 42.52
N ASP A 61 -6.18 9.03 43.78
CA ASP A 61 -5.38 10.11 44.34
C ASP A 61 -3.92 9.87 43.95
N ALA A 62 -3.47 10.61 42.95
CA ALA A 62 -2.14 10.54 42.36
C ALA A 62 -1.52 11.94 42.32
N PRO A 63 -0.18 12.08 42.30
CA PRO A 63 0.44 13.39 42.23
C PRO A 63 0.02 14.12 40.94
N ALA A 64 0.01 15.45 40.98
CA ALA A 64 -0.34 16.26 39.81
C ALA A 64 0.71 16.13 38.68
N ASN A 65 1.96 15.85 39.04
CA ASN A 65 3.06 15.52 38.14
C ASN A 65 4.05 14.56 38.82
N PHE A 66 4.87 13.86 38.03
CA PHE A 66 5.89 12.96 38.55
C PHE A 66 7.32 13.39 38.20
N THR A 67 8.27 13.13 39.08
CA THR A 67 9.71 13.25 38.84
C THR A 67 10.28 11.90 38.45
N ALA A 68 11.27 11.90 37.57
CA ALA A 68 11.91 10.69 37.10
C ALA A 68 12.41 9.79 38.25
N GLY A 69 11.96 8.54 38.29
CA GLY A 69 12.39 7.52 39.27
C GLY A 69 11.89 7.70 40.70
N GLU A 70 11.03 8.68 40.99
CA GLU A 70 10.48 8.90 42.33
C GLU A 70 9.33 7.92 42.62
N THR A 71 9.18 7.52 43.90
CA THR A 71 8.10 6.63 44.35
C THR A 71 7.02 7.42 45.06
N TYR A 72 5.77 7.26 44.61
CA TYR A 72 4.57 7.90 45.14
C TYR A 72 3.66 6.88 45.81
N ALA A 73 3.05 7.28 46.92
CA ALA A 73 1.90 6.59 47.47
C ALA A 73 0.65 7.09 46.73
N LEU A 74 -0.09 6.18 46.10
CA LEU A 74 -1.39 6.48 45.50
C LEU A 74 -2.49 5.88 46.37
N SER A 75 -3.66 6.51 46.38
CA SER A 75 -4.84 5.96 47.05
C SER A 75 -5.96 5.75 46.04
N ILE A 76 -6.54 4.57 46.07
CA ILE A 76 -7.71 4.21 45.26
C ILE A 76 -8.92 4.39 46.15
N THR A 77 -9.97 5.02 45.65
CA THR A 77 -11.27 5.12 46.35
C THR A 77 -12.39 4.81 45.40
N MET A 78 -13.36 4.05 45.89
CA MET A 78 -14.57 3.70 45.18
C MET A 78 -15.79 4.18 45.97
N ASP A 79 -16.58 5.06 45.38
CA ASP A 79 -17.88 5.46 45.90
C ASP A 79 -18.99 4.72 45.12
N SER A 80 -20.00 4.22 45.83
CA SER A 80 -21.08 3.45 45.23
C SER A 80 -22.33 3.42 46.09
N SER A 81 -23.49 3.48 45.44
CA SER A 81 -24.81 3.35 46.08
C SER A 81 -25.22 1.91 46.42
N VAL A 82 -24.39 0.90 46.10
CA VAL A 82 -24.64 -0.51 46.44
C VAL A 82 -24.59 -0.67 47.96
N ALA A 83 -25.69 -1.13 48.56
CA ALA A 83 -25.81 -1.36 49.99
C ALA A 83 -24.96 -2.57 50.42
N THR A 84 -24.25 -2.45 51.55
CA THR A 84 -23.34 -3.49 52.05
C THR A 84 -23.89 -4.10 53.34
N ASP A 85 -24.12 -5.41 53.36
CA ASP A 85 -24.61 -6.13 54.55
C ASP A 85 -23.55 -7.07 55.19
N GLY A 86 -22.29 -7.03 54.74
CA GLY A 86 -21.23 -7.93 55.24
C GLY A 86 -19.85 -7.79 54.57
N GLU A 87 -19.10 -8.90 54.61
CA GLU A 87 -17.77 -9.13 53.99
C GLU A 87 -17.85 -9.11 52.45
N ASN A 88 -16.75 -8.78 51.76
CA ASN A 88 -16.59 -8.55 50.33
C ASN A 88 -17.41 -7.35 49.84
N GLN A 89 -16.89 -6.14 50.03
CA GLN A 89 -17.55 -4.87 49.68
C GLN A 89 -17.11 -4.29 48.32
N GLY A 90 -16.00 -4.78 47.77
CA GLY A 90 -15.52 -4.36 46.47
C GLY A 90 -14.13 -4.89 46.13
N GLY A 91 -13.72 -4.64 44.89
CA GLY A 91 -12.43 -5.00 44.34
C GLY A 91 -11.95 -3.98 43.31
N PHE A 92 -10.67 -4.08 42.94
CA PHE A 92 -10.10 -3.23 41.92
C PHE A 92 -9.00 -3.93 41.12
N PHE A 93 -8.74 -3.42 39.92
CA PHE A 93 -7.55 -3.72 39.14
C PHE A 93 -6.96 -2.40 38.63
N LEU A 94 -5.71 -2.12 39.00
CA LEU A 94 -4.96 -0.94 38.56
C LEU A 94 -3.80 -1.37 37.66
N SER A 95 -3.66 -0.70 36.51
CA SER A 95 -2.47 -0.77 35.66
C SER A 95 -1.96 0.64 35.32
N THR A 96 -0.71 0.70 34.87
CA THR A 96 -0.06 1.93 34.39
C THR A 96 0.72 1.66 33.11
N THR A 97 0.75 2.63 32.19
CA THR A 97 1.57 2.57 30.97
C THR A 97 3.06 2.85 31.24
N GLN A 98 3.39 3.48 32.37
CA GLN A 98 4.75 3.87 32.74
C GLN A 98 5.03 3.64 34.24
N GLY A 99 6.29 3.32 34.54
CA GLY A 99 6.72 3.04 35.91
C GLY A 99 6.29 1.64 36.41
N THR A 100 6.44 1.39 37.71
CA THR A 100 6.16 0.09 38.33
C THR A 100 5.25 0.24 39.54
N LEU A 101 4.20 -0.60 39.59
CA LEU A 101 3.28 -0.69 40.73
C LEU A 101 3.80 -1.69 41.76
N ALA A 102 3.55 -1.40 43.04
CA ALA A 102 3.86 -2.28 44.15
C ALA A 102 2.77 -2.17 45.22
N SER A 103 2.58 -3.27 45.96
CA SER A 103 1.69 -3.29 47.13
C SER A 103 2.25 -2.37 48.23
N ALA A 104 1.37 -1.59 48.86
CA ALA A 104 1.73 -0.73 49.99
C ALA A 104 1.51 -1.41 51.34
N ASP A 105 0.64 -2.42 51.41
CA ASP A 105 0.25 -3.14 52.61
C ASP A 105 -0.38 -4.52 52.28
N ASP A 106 -0.68 -5.31 53.30
CA ASP A 106 -1.22 -6.67 53.15
C ASP A 106 -2.64 -6.72 52.54
N SER A 107 -3.29 -5.59 52.29
CA SER A 107 -4.61 -5.50 51.63
C SER A 107 -4.53 -5.49 50.10
N THR A 108 -3.32 -5.36 49.53
CA THR A 108 -3.07 -5.34 48.08
C THR A 108 -1.96 -6.28 47.64
N GLN A 109 -2.02 -6.73 46.40
CA GLN A 109 -1.07 -7.66 45.78
C GLN A 109 -0.88 -7.33 44.30
N LEU A 110 0.28 -7.70 43.77
CA LEU A 110 0.60 -7.57 42.35
C LEU A 110 0.47 -8.94 41.67
N ILE A 111 -0.34 -9.02 40.63
CA ILE A 111 -0.58 -10.22 39.83
C ILE A 111 -0.39 -9.85 38.36
N ASP A 112 0.60 -10.47 37.70
CA ASP A 112 0.87 -10.31 36.26
C ASP A 112 0.95 -8.85 35.77
N GLY A 113 1.54 -7.98 36.59
CA GLY A 113 1.74 -6.56 36.27
C GLY A 113 0.55 -5.65 36.60
N TYR A 114 -0.56 -6.22 37.09
CA TYR A 114 -1.70 -5.48 37.61
C TYR A 114 -1.71 -5.52 39.13
N LEU A 115 -2.05 -4.39 39.75
CA LEU A 115 -2.22 -4.32 41.19
C LEU A 115 -3.70 -4.48 41.55
N THR A 116 -3.99 -5.34 42.51
CA THR A 116 -5.34 -5.65 42.97
C THR A 116 -5.35 -5.88 44.48
N HIS A 117 -6.53 -6.04 45.07
CA HIS A 117 -6.74 -6.40 46.46
C HIS A 117 -6.37 -7.87 46.79
N THR A 118 -6.04 -8.13 48.05
CA THR A 118 -5.94 -9.48 48.65
C THR A 118 -7.25 -9.83 49.36
N ALA A 119 -7.40 -11.07 49.84
CA ALA A 119 -8.57 -11.45 50.65
C ALA A 119 -8.78 -10.55 51.89
N ALA A 120 -7.71 -9.99 52.48
CA ALA A 120 -7.82 -9.05 53.59
C ALA A 120 -8.32 -7.65 53.15
N GLY A 121 -8.16 -7.32 51.86
CA GLY A 121 -8.64 -6.09 51.24
C GLY A 121 -10.00 -6.23 50.54
N ASN A 122 -10.73 -7.32 50.73
CA ASN A 122 -12.07 -7.50 50.15
C ASN A 122 -13.15 -6.67 50.85
N ASP A 123 -12.96 -6.35 52.13
CA ASP A 123 -13.99 -5.71 52.96
C ASP A 123 -13.89 -4.18 52.98
N GLN A 124 -13.23 -3.59 51.98
CA GLN A 124 -12.98 -2.15 51.90
C GLN A 124 -13.29 -1.61 50.51
N ARG A 125 -13.45 -0.28 50.43
CA ARG A 125 -13.65 0.47 49.18
C ARG A 125 -12.52 1.47 48.91
N SER A 126 -11.43 1.34 49.65
CA SER A 126 -10.23 2.15 49.47
C SER A 126 -9.00 1.29 49.72
N TRP A 127 -7.98 1.49 48.90
CA TRP A 127 -6.73 0.73 48.94
C TRP A 127 -5.56 1.69 48.74
N ASN A 128 -4.48 1.45 49.46
CA ASN A 128 -3.23 2.19 49.28
C ASN A 128 -2.29 1.38 48.40
N VAL A 129 -1.62 2.07 47.49
CA VAL A 129 -0.73 1.45 46.51
C VAL A 129 0.53 2.28 46.36
N SER A 130 1.63 1.65 45.96
CA SER A 130 2.89 2.34 45.69
C SER A 130 3.17 2.32 44.19
N TRP A 131 3.59 3.45 43.64
CA TRP A 131 3.98 3.57 42.25
C TRP A 131 5.35 4.23 42.13
N THR A 132 6.30 3.57 41.49
CA THR A 132 7.60 4.16 41.16
C THR A 132 7.57 4.65 39.72
N ALA A 133 7.76 5.95 39.54
CA ALA A 133 7.74 6.62 38.25
C ALA A 133 8.88 6.14 37.32
N PRO A 134 8.70 6.22 35.99
CA PRO A 134 9.75 5.88 35.03
C PRO A 134 10.96 6.82 35.17
N ALA A 135 12.12 6.40 34.65
CA ALA A 135 13.32 7.24 34.62
C ALA A 135 13.25 8.43 33.64
N ASP A 136 12.19 8.52 32.82
CA ASP A 136 11.97 9.55 31.82
C ASP A 136 10.69 10.33 32.18
N ASP A 137 10.86 11.59 32.61
CA ASP A 137 9.78 12.49 33.04
C ASP A 137 9.32 13.47 31.96
N THR A 138 9.65 13.17 30.69
CA THR A 138 9.07 13.85 29.52
C THR A 138 7.76 13.21 29.04
N ARG A 139 7.37 12.08 29.64
CA ARG A 139 6.21 11.26 29.26
C ARG A 139 5.02 11.47 30.18
N ILE A 140 3.85 10.99 29.75
CA ILE A 140 2.64 10.91 30.57
C ILE A 140 2.46 9.45 31.02
N ALA A 141 2.24 9.24 32.31
CA ALA A 141 1.86 7.94 32.87
C ALA A 141 0.34 7.85 32.92
N ASP A 142 -0.23 6.96 32.11
CA ASP A 142 -1.68 6.72 32.08
C ASP A 142 -2.01 5.52 32.95
N PHE A 143 -2.87 5.75 33.94
CA PHE A 143 -3.41 4.74 34.83
C PHE A 143 -4.79 4.31 34.35
N THR A 144 -5.02 3.00 34.31
CA THR A 144 -6.36 2.44 34.09
C THR A 144 -6.80 1.72 35.35
N LEU A 145 -7.94 2.14 35.90
CA LEU A 145 -8.53 1.59 37.10
C LEU A 145 -9.88 0.95 36.75
N TYR A 146 -10.00 -0.33 37.04
CA TYR A 146 -11.26 -1.05 37.09
C TYR A 146 -11.65 -1.21 38.55
N GLY A 147 -12.92 -1.04 38.89
CA GLY A 147 -13.40 -1.29 40.23
C GLY A 147 -14.85 -1.73 40.26
N ASN A 148 -15.17 -2.59 41.21
CA ASN A 148 -16.51 -3.15 41.41
C ASN A 148 -16.97 -2.99 42.86
N ALA A 149 -18.26 -2.69 43.01
CA ALA A 149 -18.96 -2.60 44.28
C ALA A 149 -19.99 -3.73 44.34
N VAL A 150 -19.88 -4.55 45.38
CA VAL A 150 -20.72 -5.72 45.59
C VAL A 150 -21.48 -5.62 46.92
N ASN A 151 -22.60 -6.32 47.02
CA ASN A 151 -23.53 -6.27 48.16
C ASN A 151 -23.12 -7.18 49.34
N GLY A 152 -22.06 -7.99 49.18
CA GLY A 152 -21.51 -8.87 50.22
C GLY A 152 -22.30 -10.16 50.47
N ASN A 153 -23.23 -10.54 49.59
CA ASN A 153 -24.07 -11.74 49.77
C ASN A 153 -23.38 -13.07 49.39
N GLY A 154 -22.17 -13.01 48.80
CA GLY A 154 -21.38 -14.17 48.36
C GLY A 154 -22.00 -14.98 47.22
N ALA A 155 -23.02 -14.45 46.53
CA ALA A 155 -23.69 -15.09 45.40
C ALA A 155 -23.35 -14.37 44.08
N PRO A 156 -23.42 -15.06 42.93
CA PRO A 156 -23.31 -14.41 41.62
C PRO A 156 -24.42 -13.36 41.44
N ASP A 157 -24.11 -12.23 40.79
CA ASP A 157 -25.07 -11.15 40.54
C ASP A 157 -26.10 -11.58 39.47
N VAL A 158 -27.29 -11.95 39.91
CA VAL A 158 -28.39 -12.39 39.02
C VAL A 158 -29.45 -11.30 38.84
N ASP A 159 -29.43 -10.26 39.68
CA ASP A 159 -30.45 -9.20 39.77
C ASP A 159 -29.92 -7.79 39.45
N GLY A 160 -28.63 -7.64 39.14
CA GLY A 160 -27.97 -6.36 38.86
C GLY A 160 -27.74 -5.54 40.12
N SER A 161 -27.66 -6.21 41.27
CA SER A 161 -27.48 -5.61 42.58
C SER A 161 -26.02 -5.20 42.84
N ASP A 162 -25.09 -5.82 42.11
CA ASP A 162 -23.68 -5.48 42.12
C ASP A 162 -23.30 -4.69 40.86
N GLN A 163 -22.28 -3.86 40.95
CA GLN A 163 -21.96 -2.88 39.92
C GLN A 163 -20.46 -2.72 39.72
N TRP A 164 -20.03 -2.33 38.52
CA TRP A 164 -18.62 -2.03 38.24
C TRP A 164 -18.48 -0.83 37.30
N ASN A 165 -17.30 -0.21 37.30
CA ASN A 165 -16.95 0.86 36.36
C ASN A 165 -15.46 0.83 36.01
N ARG A 166 -15.05 1.67 35.05
CA ARG A 166 -13.67 1.89 34.62
C ARG A 166 -13.38 3.39 34.59
N ALA A 167 -12.23 3.79 35.12
CA ALA A 167 -11.72 5.15 35.03
C ALA A 167 -10.27 5.17 34.52
N SER A 168 -9.88 6.26 33.88
CA SER A 168 -8.50 6.49 33.43
C SER A 168 -8.00 7.81 34.01
N PHE A 169 -6.74 7.83 34.46
CA PHE A 169 -6.11 8.98 35.07
C PHE A 169 -4.74 9.20 34.43
N ALA A 170 -4.38 10.44 34.15
CA ALA A 170 -3.10 10.78 33.54
C ALA A 170 -2.24 11.58 34.52
N VAL A 171 -1.02 11.12 34.76
CA VAL A 171 -0.02 11.83 35.58
C VAL A 171 1.13 12.23 34.65
N PRO A 172 1.25 13.51 34.28
CA PRO A 172 2.34 13.97 33.44
C PRO A 172 3.67 14.01 34.22
N GLY A 173 4.79 13.72 33.55
CA GLY A 173 6.10 13.98 34.12
C GLY A 173 6.36 15.48 34.28
N ALA A 174 7.29 15.85 35.17
CA ALA A 174 7.60 17.25 35.50
C ALA A 174 8.08 18.05 34.27
N ASN A 175 8.67 17.36 33.29
CA ASN A 175 9.11 17.93 32.02
C ASN A 175 8.19 17.53 30.84
N ALA A 176 7.07 16.87 31.11
CA ALA A 176 6.12 16.49 30.09
C ALA A 176 5.42 17.75 29.57
N VAL A 177 5.47 17.94 28.25
CA VAL A 177 4.74 19.02 27.58
C VAL A 177 3.27 18.62 27.51
N VAL A 178 2.50 19.00 28.53
CA VAL A 178 1.03 18.88 28.52
C VAL A 178 0.45 20.03 27.68
N GLY A 179 0.71 19.99 26.38
CA GLY A 179 0.08 20.85 25.39
C GLY A 179 -1.12 20.14 24.78
N HIS A 180 -2.22 20.88 24.55
CA HIS A 180 -3.28 20.45 23.63
C HIS A 180 -2.65 19.82 22.39
N GLU A 181 -3.14 18.65 21.94
CA GLU A 181 -2.65 17.96 20.72
C GLU A 181 -2.25 18.99 19.68
N GLU A 182 -0.95 19.31 19.61
CA GLU A 182 -0.47 20.14 18.53
C GLU A 182 -0.74 19.29 17.30
N ILE A 183 -1.51 19.87 16.38
CA ILE A 183 -1.74 19.29 15.07
C ILE A 183 -0.36 18.83 14.58
N SER A 184 -0.16 17.51 14.39
CA SER A 184 1.16 17.01 13.99
C SER A 184 1.65 17.77 12.76
N ASP A 185 2.96 17.98 12.60
CA ASP A 185 3.45 18.77 11.46
C ASP A 185 3.01 18.21 10.11
N LEU A 186 2.77 16.90 10.05
CA LEU A 186 2.14 16.24 8.92
C LEU A 186 0.66 16.62 8.74
N ARG A 187 -0.14 16.67 9.81
CA ARG A 187 -1.50 17.24 9.76
C ARG A 187 -1.47 18.73 9.42
N LYS A 188 -0.53 19.52 9.95
CA LYS A 188 -0.35 20.95 9.60
C LYS A 188 -0.04 21.09 8.11
N ALA A 189 0.86 20.27 7.58
CA ALA A 189 1.20 20.24 6.16
C ALA A 189 0.01 19.82 5.28
N LEU A 190 -0.77 18.82 5.71
CA LEU A 190 -1.99 18.41 5.02
C LEU A 190 -3.07 19.50 5.06
N TYR A 191 -3.33 20.11 6.21
CA TYR A 191 -4.28 21.22 6.33
C TYR A 191 -3.83 22.44 5.53
N LEU A 192 -2.54 22.79 5.58
CA LEU A 192 -1.98 23.85 4.76
C LEU A 192 -2.16 23.54 3.28
N SER A 193 -1.92 22.30 2.86
CA SER A 193 -2.14 21.86 1.48
C SER A 193 -3.61 21.98 1.08
N LEU A 194 -4.55 21.57 1.95
CA LEU A 194 -5.99 21.69 1.70
C LEU A 194 -6.44 23.16 1.64
N ILE A 195 -5.91 24.02 2.51
CA ILE A 195 -6.17 25.46 2.50
C ILE A 195 -5.62 26.08 1.21
N VAL A 196 -4.40 25.73 0.81
CA VAL A 196 -3.78 26.20 -0.44
C VAL A 196 -4.60 25.74 -1.64
N ILE A 197 -4.98 24.46 -1.71
CA ILE A 197 -5.81 23.91 -2.80
C ILE A 197 -7.19 24.59 -2.82
N GLY A 198 -7.84 24.74 -1.67
CA GLY A 198 -9.14 25.39 -1.56
C GLY A 198 -9.08 26.86 -1.96
N THR A 199 -8.01 27.57 -1.55
CA THR A 199 -7.76 28.97 -1.92
C THR A 199 -7.48 29.10 -3.41
N LEU A 200 -6.63 28.24 -3.97
CA LEU A 200 -6.36 28.21 -5.41
C LEU A 200 -7.63 27.90 -6.20
N ALA A 201 -8.47 26.96 -5.76
CA ALA A 201 -9.75 26.66 -6.38
C ALA A 201 -10.69 27.88 -6.34
N ALA A 202 -10.78 28.57 -5.20
CA ALA A 202 -11.57 29.79 -5.04
C ALA A 202 -11.04 30.93 -5.93
N VAL A 203 -9.71 31.09 -6.03
CA VAL A 203 -9.06 32.06 -6.92
C VAL A 203 -9.33 31.74 -8.39
N VAL A 204 -9.24 30.46 -8.79
CA VAL A 204 -9.53 30.03 -10.17
C VAL A 204 -10.99 30.27 -10.53
N VAL A 205 -11.92 29.86 -9.65
CA VAL A 205 -13.37 30.08 -9.85
C VAL A 205 -13.69 31.57 -9.86
N GLY A 206 -13.16 32.33 -8.90
CA GLY A 206 -13.37 33.78 -8.79
C GLY A 206 -12.77 34.56 -9.97
N ASN A 207 -11.55 34.22 -10.39
CA ASN A 207 -10.94 34.80 -11.58
C ASN A 207 -11.77 34.52 -12.84
N ARG A 208 -12.29 33.30 -12.98
CA ARG A 208 -13.16 32.94 -14.11
C ARG A 208 -14.48 33.72 -14.07
N VAL A 209 -15.14 33.80 -12.92
CA VAL A 209 -16.35 34.64 -12.71
C VAL A 209 -16.11 36.08 -13.16
N VAL A 210 -15.00 36.68 -12.72
CA VAL A 210 -14.66 38.08 -13.06
C VAL A 210 -14.28 38.24 -14.54
N SER A 211 -13.48 37.33 -15.09
CA SER A 211 -12.98 37.43 -16.47
C SER A 211 -14.02 37.10 -17.53
N THR A 212 -14.98 36.22 -17.24
CA THR A 212 -16.06 35.84 -18.18
C THR A 212 -17.38 36.57 -17.92
N GLY A 213 -17.52 37.27 -16.79
CA GLY A 213 -18.76 37.94 -16.38
C GLY A 213 -19.91 36.98 -16.05
N GLN A 214 -19.62 35.69 -15.85
CA GLN A 214 -20.62 34.67 -15.53
C GLN A 214 -20.96 34.67 -14.04
N SER A 215 -22.16 34.21 -13.69
CA SER A 215 -22.47 33.92 -12.27
C SER A 215 -21.63 32.75 -11.76
N VAL A 216 -21.46 32.67 -10.44
CA VAL A 216 -20.82 31.52 -9.76
C VAL A 216 -21.46 30.20 -10.20
N GLU A 217 -22.79 30.16 -10.31
CA GLU A 217 -23.55 29.00 -10.80
C GLU A 217 -23.26 28.67 -12.27
N GLY A 218 -23.03 29.69 -13.12
CA GLY A 218 -22.63 29.51 -14.51
C GLY A 218 -21.26 28.84 -14.62
N VAL A 219 -20.29 29.32 -13.84
CA VAL A 219 -18.94 28.75 -13.78
C VAL A 219 -18.95 27.32 -13.23
N PHE A 220 -19.68 27.05 -12.13
CA PHE A 220 -19.86 25.69 -11.62
C PHE A 220 -20.61 24.78 -12.61
N GLY A 221 -21.59 25.32 -13.35
CA GLY A 221 -22.30 24.58 -14.39
C GLY A 221 -21.37 24.13 -15.53
N GLU A 222 -20.44 24.99 -15.95
CA GLU A 222 -19.39 24.63 -16.91
C GLU A 222 -18.46 23.55 -16.33
N TYR A 223 -17.92 23.74 -15.12
CA TYR A 223 -17.06 22.73 -14.49
C TYR A 223 -17.76 21.38 -14.35
N TRP A 224 -19.05 21.37 -13.96
CA TRP A 224 -19.83 20.14 -13.91
C TRP A 224 -20.00 19.50 -15.29
N SER A 225 -20.19 20.30 -16.35
CA SER A 225 -20.25 19.79 -17.73
C SER A 225 -18.94 19.13 -18.16
N TYR A 226 -17.80 19.61 -17.67
CA TYR A 226 -16.49 18.98 -17.88
C TYR A 226 -16.28 17.74 -17.01
N LEU A 227 -16.72 17.75 -15.74
CA LEU A 227 -16.51 16.66 -14.79
C LEU A 227 -17.46 15.47 -15.01
N LYS A 228 -18.73 15.73 -15.32
CA LYS A 228 -19.77 14.70 -15.46
C LYS A 228 -19.36 13.57 -16.41
N PRO A 229 -18.80 13.82 -17.61
CA PRO A 229 -18.32 12.75 -18.49
C PRO A 229 -17.34 11.81 -17.79
N TRP A 230 -16.36 12.33 -17.05
CA TRP A 230 -15.38 11.52 -16.31
C TRP A 230 -16.00 10.77 -15.12
N LEU A 231 -16.95 11.38 -14.43
CA LEU A 231 -17.63 10.75 -13.29
C LEU A 231 -18.53 9.59 -13.68
N THR A 232 -19.14 9.66 -14.87
CA THR A 232 -20.14 8.69 -15.33
C THR A 232 -19.68 7.82 -16.51
N THR A 233 -18.39 7.87 -16.86
CA THR A 233 -17.88 7.15 -18.02
C THR A 233 -17.87 5.64 -17.80
N THR A 234 -18.09 4.91 -18.89
CA THR A 234 -17.82 3.47 -18.97
C THR A 234 -16.76 3.15 -20.00
N ASP A 235 -16.23 4.15 -20.71
CA ASP A 235 -15.20 3.94 -21.74
C ASP A 235 -13.89 3.53 -21.06
N HIS A 236 -13.40 2.32 -21.36
CA HIS A 236 -12.13 1.79 -20.86
C HIS A 236 -10.94 2.72 -21.07
N LYS A 237 -10.95 3.55 -22.12
CA LYS A 237 -9.87 4.53 -22.38
C LYS A 237 -9.89 5.63 -21.33
N GLN A 238 -11.07 6.20 -21.05
CA GLN A 238 -11.22 7.24 -20.04
C GLN A 238 -10.98 6.69 -18.63
N ILE A 239 -11.50 5.50 -18.32
CA ILE A 239 -11.21 4.82 -17.05
C ILE A 239 -9.72 4.51 -16.92
N GLY A 240 -9.07 4.08 -18.00
CA GLY A 240 -7.62 3.87 -18.03
C GLY A 240 -6.83 5.14 -17.70
N LEU A 241 -7.23 6.29 -18.25
CA LEU A 241 -6.63 7.59 -17.92
C LEU A 241 -6.91 8.03 -16.48
N LEU A 242 -8.09 7.73 -15.94
CA LEU A 242 -8.42 7.97 -14.54
C LEU A 242 -7.51 7.14 -13.62
N TYR A 243 -7.30 5.87 -13.91
CA TYR A 243 -6.36 5.00 -13.19
C TYR A 243 -4.91 5.51 -13.28
N ILE A 244 -4.41 5.87 -14.47
CA ILE A 244 -3.05 6.41 -14.65
C ILE A 244 -2.91 7.73 -13.88
N GLY A 245 -3.89 8.64 -13.99
CA GLY A 245 -3.88 9.92 -13.29
C GLY A 245 -3.87 9.75 -11.77
N THR A 246 -4.74 8.90 -11.23
CA THR A 246 -4.76 8.55 -9.80
C THR A 246 -3.44 7.91 -9.36
N GLY A 247 -2.90 6.98 -10.15
CA GLY A 247 -1.64 6.30 -9.86
C GLY A 247 -0.44 7.25 -9.85
N LEU A 248 -0.35 8.17 -10.83
CA LEU A 248 0.68 9.20 -10.86
C LEU A 248 0.54 10.17 -9.70
N PHE A 249 -0.67 10.57 -9.33
CA PHE A 249 -0.90 11.40 -8.14
C PHE A 249 -0.34 10.73 -6.88
N PHE A 250 -0.73 9.48 -6.62
CA PHE A 250 -0.24 8.75 -5.44
C PHE A 250 1.23 8.36 -5.54
N PHE A 251 1.81 8.25 -6.73
CA PHE A 251 3.26 8.11 -6.92
C PHE A 251 4.01 9.32 -6.34
N PHE A 252 3.54 10.55 -6.57
CA PHE A 252 4.14 11.75 -5.97
C PHE A 252 3.86 11.86 -4.47
N VAL A 253 2.67 11.45 -4.01
CA VAL A 253 2.38 11.39 -2.57
C VAL A 253 3.33 10.42 -1.87
N ALA A 254 3.48 9.21 -2.40
CA ALA A 254 4.39 8.21 -1.82
C ALA A 254 5.85 8.63 -1.93
N GLY A 255 6.25 9.28 -3.03
CA GLY A 255 7.57 9.88 -3.18
C GLY A 255 7.84 10.95 -2.12
N THR A 256 6.85 11.78 -1.80
CA THR A 256 6.95 12.78 -0.72
C THR A 256 7.15 12.10 0.64
N LEU A 257 6.38 11.05 0.94
CA LEU A 257 6.57 10.26 2.17
C LEU A 257 7.98 9.64 2.24
N ALA A 258 8.53 9.19 1.10
CA ALA A 258 9.92 8.72 1.04
C ALA A 258 10.93 9.84 1.35
N MET A 259 10.72 11.05 0.82
CA MET A 259 11.59 12.19 1.12
C MET A 259 11.55 12.57 2.60
N LEU A 260 10.37 12.53 3.24
CA LEU A 260 10.25 12.77 4.68
C LEU A 260 11.06 11.74 5.48
N MET A 261 10.99 10.44 5.13
CA MET A 261 11.85 9.43 5.76
C MET A 261 13.33 9.72 5.54
N ARG A 262 13.73 10.16 4.35
CA ARG A 262 15.14 10.46 4.06
C ARG A 262 15.64 11.73 4.74
N LEU A 263 14.77 12.69 5.06
CA LEU A 263 15.12 13.83 5.91
C LEU A 263 15.45 13.37 7.33
N GLN A 264 14.57 12.56 7.92
CA GLN A 264 14.85 11.96 9.23
C GLN A 264 16.16 11.18 9.24
N LEU A 265 16.41 10.38 8.20
CA LEU A 265 17.60 9.54 8.10
C LEU A 265 18.82 10.23 7.47
N MET A 266 18.81 11.57 7.36
CA MET A 266 19.96 12.31 6.81
C MET A 266 21.11 12.39 7.81
N GLU A 267 20.80 12.44 9.11
CA GLU A 267 21.76 12.48 10.20
C GLU A 267 21.43 11.40 11.25
N PRO A 268 22.43 10.87 11.97
CA PRO A 268 22.21 9.98 13.11
C PRO A 268 21.42 10.71 14.21
N ASP A 269 20.51 10.00 14.87
CA ASP A 269 19.72 10.52 16.00
C ASP A 269 19.02 11.87 15.76
N ASN A 270 18.66 12.16 14.49
CA ASN A 270 17.89 13.34 14.11
C ASN A 270 16.52 13.39 14.80
N ASP A 271 16.00 14.58 15.07
CA ASP A 271 14.73 14.81 15.78
C ASP A 271 13.60 15.35 14.88
N PHE A 272 13.79 15.36 13.55
CA PHE A 272 12.79 15.81 12.58
C PHE A 272 11.43 15.10 12.68
N MET A 273 11.42 13.79 12.97
CA MET A 273 10.21 13.00 13.19
C MET A 273 10.31 12.16 14.47
N THR A 274 9.19 12.07 15.20
CA THR A 274 9.01 11.07 16.26
C THR A 274 8.99 9.65 15.68
N ASN A 275 9.25 8.64 16.53
CA ASN A 275 9.17 7.23 16.14
C ASN A 275 7.80 6.85 15.56
N THR A 276 6.71 7.34 16.14
CA THR A 276 5.34 7.07 15.64
C THR A 276 5.12 7.70 14.26
N GLN A 277 5.56 8.94 14.04
CA GLN A 277 5.47 9.60 12.73
C GLN A 277 6.30 8.86 11.68
N PHE A 278 7.50 8.41 12.02
CA PHE A 278 8.34 7.61 11.14
C PHE A 278 7.64 6.29 10.78
N ASN A 279 7.05 5.60 11.77
CA ASN A 279 6.31 4.36 11.59
C ASN A 279 5.10 4.53 10.67
N SER A 280 4.27 5.54 10.91
CA SER A 280 3.16 5.89 10.02
C SER A 280 3.66 6.23 8.61
N THR A 281 4.75 6.97 8.49
CA THR A 281 5.27 7.43 7.19
C THR A 281 5.77 6.28 6.33
N PHE A 282 6.54 5.33 6.88
CA PHE A 282 7.01 4.18 6.11
C PHE A 282 5.87 3.20 5.79
N THR A 283 4.90 3.05 6.70
CA THR A 283 3.70 2.23 6.48
C THR A 283 2.91 2.78 5.30
N MET A 284 2.58 4.07 5.35
CA MET A 284 1.82 4.75 4.31
C MET A 284 2.60 4.86 3.00
N HIS A 285 3.92 5.05 3.02
CA HIS A 285 4.74 5.01 1.82
C HIS A 285 4.62 3.66 1.09
N GLY A 286 4.83 2.55 1.81
CA GLY A 286 4.76 1.21 1.23
C GLY A 286 3.38 0.88 0.67
N THR A 287 2.33 1.11 1.47
CA THR A 287 0.94 0.90 1.04
C THR A 287 0.58 1.76 -0.17
N THR A 288 0.98 3.03 -0.18
CA THR A 288 0.65 3.96 -1.26
C THR A 288 1.40 3.61 -2.54
N MET A 289 2.69 3.30 -2.47
CA MET A 289 3.46 2.91 -3.65
C MET A 289 2.89 1.66 -4.31
N VAL A 290 2.59 0.62 -3.54
CA VAL A 290 2.14 -0.66 -4.10
C VAL A 290 0.69 -0.57 -4.57
N PHE A 291 -0.22 -0.20 -3.68
CA PHE A 291 -1.66 -0.33 -3.92
C PHE A 291 -2.30 0.89 -4.57
N LEU A 292 -1.76 2.09 -4.36
CA LEU A 292 -2.37 3.34 -4.83
C LEU A 292 -1.60 3.98 -5.99
N ALA A 293 -0.33 3.60 -6.22
CA ALA A 293 0.46 4.07 -7.35
C ALA A 293 0.70 2.96 -8.39
N GLY A 294 1.42 1.89 -8.02
CA GLY A 294 1.82 0.82 -8.94
C GLY A 294 0.63 0.09 -9.57
N MET A 295 -0.26 -0.45 -8.74
CA MET A 295 -1.45 -1.18 -9.20
C MET A 295 -2.34 -0.33 -10.13
N PRO A 296 -2.70 0.93 -9.78
CA PRO A 296 -3.45 1.80 -10.67
C PRO A 296 -2.74 2.13 -11.98
N ILE A 297 -1.43 2.37 -11.98
CA ILE A 297 -0.68 2.59 -13.23
C ILE A 297 -0.80 1.36 -14.14
N ILE A 298 -0.51 0.17 -13.62
CA ILE A 298 -0.58 -1.09 -14.37
C ILE A 298 -1.96 -1.29 -14.99
N PHE A 299 -3.01 -1.23 -14.17
CA PHE A 299 -4.37 -1.47 -14.64
C PHE A 299 -4.95 -0.32 -15.44
N GLY A 300 -4.38 0.89 -15.33
CA GLY A 300 -4.68 2.00 -16.21
C GLY A 300 -4.15 1.79 -17.63
N PHE A 301 -2.89 1.35 -17.77
CA PHE A 301 -2.34 0.90 -19.05
C PHE A 301 -3.13 -0.29 -19.61
N ALA A 302 -3.45 -1.28 -18.77
CA ALA A 302 -4.24 -2.44 -19.18
C ALA A 302 -5.61 -2.03 -19.71
N ASN A 303 -6.30 -1.13 -19.00
CA ASN A 303 -7.61 -0.61 -19.38
C ASN A 303 -7.55 0.07 -20.73
N TYR A 304 -6.56 0.94 -20.93
CA TYR A 304 -6.45 1.67 -22.19
C TYR A 304 -6.08 0.76 -23.36
N LEU A 305 -5.10 -0.12 -23.18
CA LEU A 305 -4.41 -0.80 -24.28
C LEU A 305 -4.91 -2.20 -24.58
N VAL A 306 -5.25 -3.03 -23.58
CA VAL A 306 -5.56 -4.45 -23.83
C VAL A 306 -6.76 -4.63 -24.76
N PRO A 307 -7.89 -3.91 -24.59
CA PRO A 307 -8.99 -3.99 -25.56
C PRO A 307 -8.55 -3.63 -26.97
N LEU A 308 -7.69 -2.62 -27.13
CA LEU A 308 -7.14 -2.22 -28.43
C LEU A 308 -6.23 -3.31 -29.02
N GLN A 309 -5.33 -3.87 -28.22
CA GLN A 309 -4.39 -4.91 -28.62
C GLN A 309 -5.07 -6.20 -29.11
N ILE A 310 -6.24 -6.52 -28.57
CA ILE A 310 -7.00 -7.71 -28.98
C ILE A 310 -8.14 -7.42 -29.98
N GLY A 311 -8.30 -6.16 -30.41
CA GLY A 311 -9.36 -5.76 -31.33
C GLY A 311 -10.77 -5.76 -30.73
N ALA A 312 -10.90 -5.63 -29.41
CA ALA A 312 -12.17 -5.47 -28.71
C ALA A 312 -12.62 -4.01 -28.67
N ARG A 313 -13.94 -3.79 -28.57
CA ARG A 313 -14.52 -2.43 -28.44
C ARG A 313 -14.36 -1.85 -27.04
N ASP A 314 -14.49 -2.71 -26.02
CA ASP A 314 -14.49 -2.35 -24.61
C ASP A 314 -14.20 -3.60 -23.74
N LEU A 315 -14.18 -3.45 -22.42
CA LEU A 315 -14.17 -4.57 -21.47
C LEU A 315 -15.50 -5.35 -21.47
N ALA A 316 -15.49 -6.55 -20.89
CA ALA A 316 -16.66 -7.43 -20.82
C ALA A 316 -17.81 -6.83 -20.02
N PHE A 317 -17.49 -6.12 -18.95
CA PHE A 317 -18.44 -5.48 -18.03
C PHE A 317 -18.06 -4.00 -17.83
N PRO A 318 -18.45 -3.08 -18.74
CA PRO A 318 -18.00 -1.67 -18.67
C PRO A 318 -18.42 -0.92 -17.39
N ARG A 319 -19.61 -1.21 -16.85
CA ARG A 319 -20.07 -0.62 -15.58
C ARG A 319 -19.34 -1.19 -14.37
N LEU A 320 -18.97 -2.48 -14.42
CA LEU A 320 -18.15 -3.09 -13.38
C LEU A 320 -16.75 -2.47 -13.37
N ASN A 321 -16.21 -2.17 -14.56
CA ASN A 321 -14.95 -1.45 -14.70
C ASN A 321 -14.97 -0.08 -14.01
N ALA A 322 -16.04 0.69 -14.22
CA ALA A 322 -16.23 1.97 -13.55
C ALA A 322 -16.33 1.82 -12.02
N LEU A 323 -17.07 0.80 -11.54
CA LEU A 323 -17.18 0.51 -10.11
C LEU A 323 -15.81 0.13 -9.51
N SER A 324 -15.05 -0.75 -10.18
CA SER A 324 -13.69 -1.10 -9.77
C SER A 324 -12.83 0.15 -9.61
N TYR A 325 -12.89 1.07 -10.59
CA TYR A 325 -12.17 2.33 -10.47
C TYR A 325 -12.63 3.14 -9.26
N TRP A 326 -13.92 3.35 -9.04
CA TRP A 326 -14.40 4.22 -7.94
C TRP A 326 -14.13 3.66 -6.53
N LEU A 327 -13.96 2.35 -6.39
CA LEU A 327 -13.51 1.74 -5.14
C LEU A 327 -12.07 2.12 -4.79
N LEU A 328 -11.20 2.39 -5.78
CA LEU A 328 -9.80 2.79 -5.58
C LEU A 328 -9.64 4.15 -4.85
N PRO A 329 -10.11 5.30 -5.39
CA PRO A 329 -9.95 6.58 -4.73
C PRO A 329 -10.78 6.64 -3.44
N THR A 330 -11.92 5.94 -3.37
CA THR A 330 -12.69 5.86 -2.12
C THR A 330 -11.92 5.09 -1.05
N GLY A 331 -11.34 3.94 -1.38
CA GLY A 331 -10.46 3.19 -0.47
C GLY A 331 -9.24 4.01 -0.05
N ALA A 332 -8.64 4.77 -0.97
CA ALA A 332 -7.54 5.69 -0.66
C ALA A 332 -7.96 6.78 0.34
N LEU A 333 -9.15 7.38 0.15
CA LEU A 333 -9.68 8.36 1.11
C LEU A 333 -9.87 7.74 2.50
N VAL A 334 -10.35 6.49 2.58
CA VAL A 334 -10.50 5.78 3.86
C VAL A 334 -9.13 5.52 4.49
N ILE A 335 -8.14 5.03 3.73
CA ILE A 335 -6.76 4.80 4.24
C ILE A 335 -6.17 6.10 4.82
N TYR A 336 -6.31 7.22 4.10
CA TYR A 336 -5.76 8.50 4.53
C TYR A 336 -6.62 9.21 5.59
N ALA A 337 -7.87 8.79 5.81
CA ALA A 337 -8.72 9.34 6.86
C ALA A 337 -8.12 9.13 8.26
N GLY A 338 -7.26 8.12 8.44
CA GLY A 338 -6.51 7.88 9.67
C GLY A 338 -5.74 9.12 10.16
N TYR A 339 -5.13 9.88 9.23
CA TYR A 339 -4.44 11.12 9.59
C TYR A 339 -5.33 12.12 10.34
N PHE A 340 -6.65 12.10 10.12
CA PHE A 340 -7.61 12.98 10.80
C PHE A 340 -8.25 12.34 12.05
N ALA A 341 -8.08 11.03 12.26
CA ALA A 341 -8.78 10.25 13.28
C ALA A 341 -7.90 9.81 14.48
N GLY A 342 -6.69 10.34 14.63
CA GLY A 342 -5.75 9.95 15.70
C GLY A 342 -4.35 9.56 15.24
N GLY A 343 -4.10 9.47 13.92
CA GLY A 343 -2.80 9.08 13.34
C GLY A 343 -3.02 8.15 12.15
N ALA A 344 -2.09 8.07 11.20
CA ALA A 344 -2.21 7.09 10.11
C ALA A 344 -1.77 5.69 10.56
N GLY A 345 -2.12 4.66 9.79
CA GLY A 345 -1.65 3.30 10.06
C GLY A 345 -0.13 3.25 10.20
N ASP A 346 0.35 2.60 11.26
CA ASP A 346 1.74 2.61 11.74
C ASP A 346 2.33 1.21 11.93
N VAL A 347 1.65 0.19 11.38
CA VAL A 347 1.94 -1.24 11.56
C VAL A 347 2.87 -1.84 10.50
N GLY A 348 3.46 -1.00 9.65
CA GLY A 348 4.12 -1.37 8.42
C GLY A 348 3.16 -1.84 7.34
N TRP A 349 3.55 -1.73 6.07
CA TRP A 349 2.68 -2.14 4.95
C TRP A 349 2.33 -3.64 4.98
N THR A 350 3.10 -4.45 5.72
CA THR A 350 2.84 -5.88 5.97
C THR A 350 1.81 -6.13 7.06
N GLY A 351 1.53 -5.16 7.93
CA GLY A 351 0.52 -5.22 8.98
C GLY A 351 0.60 -6.45 9.88
N TYR A 352 1.80 -6.88 10.28
CA TYR A 352 2.00 -8.15 10.97
C TYR A 352 1.29 -8.20 12.34
N ALA A 353 0.53 -9.26 12.58
CA ALA A 353 0.18 -9.68 13.94
C ALA A 353 1.43 -10.19 14.68
N PRO A 354 1.53 -10.02 16.01
CA PRO A 354 0.54 -9.42 16.89
C PRO A 354 0.60 -7.88 16.95
N TYR A 355 1.46 -7.21 16.19
CA TYR A 355 1.60 -5.75 16.28
C TYR A 355 0.37 -4.99 15.74
N SER A 356 -0.33 -5.57 14.76
CA SER A 356 -1.53 -4.97 14.16
C SER A 356 -2.84 -5.37 14.86
N SER A 357 -2.82 -6.21 15.89
CA SER A 357 -4.00 -6.77 16.57
C SER A 357 -3.89 -6.67 18.10
N GLY A 358 -5.01 -6.66 18.81
CA GLY A 358 -5.06 -6.61 20.28
C GLY A 358 -4.70 -5.25 20.88
N GLU A 359 -4.53 -5.21 22.21
CA GLU A 359 -4.39 -3.98 23.03
C GLU A 359 -3.23 -3.05 22.64
N ARG A 360 -2.23 -3.59 21.92
CA ARG A 360 -1.09 -2.80 21.45
C ARG A 360 -1.39 -1.99 20.18
N ALA A 361 -2.52 -2.24 19.55
CA ALA A 361 -2.86 -1.73 18.24
C ALA A 361 -4.11 -0.84 18.30
N THR A 362 -4.07 0.21 19.11
CA THR A 362 -5.25 1.06 19.44
C THR A 362 -5.45 2.27 18.53
N SER A 363 -4.62 2.46 17.50
CA SER A 363 -4.74 3.65 16.63
C SER A 363 -5.94 3.50 15.67
N PRO A 364 -6.91 4.45 15.67
CA PRO A 364 -8.00 4.47 14.68
C PRO A 364 -7.48 4.55 13.24
N GLY A 365 -6.24 5.03 13.08
CA GLY A 365 -5.48 5.01 11.83
C GLY A 365 -5.32 3.63 11.21
N THR A 366 -5.00 2.63 12.04
CA THR A 366 -4.82 1.26 11.57
C THR A 366 -6.16 0.64 11.18
N ASP A 367 -7.25 0.95 11.89
CA ASP A 367 -8.60 0.48 11.51
C ASP A 367 -9.01 0.99 10.12
N LEU A 368 -8.78 2.27 9.88
CA LEU A 368 -9.06 2.92 8.59
C LEU A 368 -8.11 2.44 7.48
N TRP A 369 -6.85 2.18 7.81
CA TRP A 369 -5.89 1.56 6.90
C TRP A 369 -6.31 0.14 6.48
N VAL A 370 -6.81 -0.69 7.42
CA VAL A 370 -7.35 -2.03 7.12
C VAL A 370 -8.63 -1.90 6.29
N ALA A 371 -9.59 -1.09 6.72
CA ALA A 371 -10.88 -0.91 6.05
C ALA A 371 -10.74 -0.43 4.60
N GLY A 372 -9.88 0.57 4.37
CA GLY A 372 -9.64 1.09 3.04
C GLY A 372 -8.96 0.07 2.12
N GLN A 373 -8.05 -0.77 2.65
CA GLN A 373 -7.45 -1.85 1.86
C GLN A 373 -8.44 -2.96 1.50
N ILE A 374 -9.45 -3.26 2.33
CA ILE A 374 -10.54 -4.18 1.96
C ILE A 374 -11.27 -3.66 0.70
N MET A 375 -11.50 -2.35 0.60
CA MET A 375 -12.08 -1.74 -0.60
C MET A 375 -11.16 -1.88 -1.82
N LEU A 376 -9.85 -1.74 -1.63
CA LEU A 376 -8.87 -1.98 -2.71
C LEU A 376 -8.85 -3.45 -3.15
N GLY A 377 -8.98 -4.40 -2.23
CA GLY A 377 -9.14 -5.83 -2.52
C GLY A 377 -10.38 -6.12 -3.37
N ALA A 378 -11.51 -5.48 -3.06
CA ALA A 378 -12.72 -5.57 -3.87
C ALA A 378 -12.52 -4.97 -5.28
N SER A 379 -11.94 -3.77 -5.39
CA SER A 379 -11.59 -3.12 -6.66
C SER A 379 -10.77 -4.05 -7.57
N SER A 380 -9.70 -4.63 -7.02
CA SER A 380 -8.80 -5.51 -7.74
C SER A 380 -9.52 -6.78 -8.19
N THR A 381 -10.27 -7.44 -7.31
CA THR A 381 -11.03 -8.67 -7.64
C THR A 381 -11.98 -8.46 -8.82
N LEU A 382 -12.76 -7.36 -8.80
CA LEU A 382 -13.68 -7.02 -9.88
C LEU A 382 -12.94 -6.74 -11.20
N THR A 383 -11.78 -6.09 -11.12
CA THR A 383 -10.90 -5.84 -12.27
C THR A 383 -10.42 -7.15 -12.90
N ALA A 384 -9.93 -8.10 -12.10
CA ALA A 384 -9.46 -9.39 -12.63
C ALA A 384 -10.55 -10.18 -13.35
N ILE A 385 -11.75 -10.26 -12.77
CA ILE A 385 -12.91 -10.95 -13.38
C ILE A 385 -13.22 -10.33 -14.76
N ASN A 386 -13.21 -9.00 -14.84
CA ASN A 386 -13.57 -8.27 -16.05
C ASN A 386 -12.55 -8.48 -17.19
N PHE A 387 -11.26 -8.30 -16.89
CA PHE A 387 -10.20 -8.52 -17.86
C PHE A 387 -10.12 -9.97 -18.31
N LEU A 388 -10.21 -10.93 -17.39
CA LEU A 388 -10.14 -12.34 -17.74
C LEU A 388 -11.29 -12.74 -18.68
N THR A 389 -12.51 -12.30 -18.38
CA THR A 389 -13.68 -12.56 -19.23
C THR A 389 -13.49 -11.94 -20.63
N MET A 390 -13.04 -10.68 -20.69
CA MET A 390 -12.79 -9.98 -21.95
C MET A 390 -11.72 -10.68 -22.79
N ILE A 391 -10.55 -10.95 -22.21
CA ILE A 391 -9.44 -11.58 -22.91
C ILE A 391 -9.88 -12.94 -23.44
N MET A 392 -10.61 -13.73 -22.65
CA MET A 392 -11.01 -15.09 -23.06
C MET A 392 -12.12 -15.11 -24.12
N ARG A 393 -12.98 -14.10 -24.20
CA ARG A 393 -14.24 -14.17 -24.98
C ARG A 393 -14.43 -13.10 -26.03
N MET A 394 -13.66 -12.01 -26.03
CA MET A 394 -13.90 -10.82 -26.87
C MET A 394 -12.77 -10.49 -27.85
N ARG A 395 -11.79 -11.38 -28.03
CA ARG A 395 -10.72 -11.22 -29.02
C ARG A 395 -11.29 -11.15 -30.44
N ALA A 396 -10.70 -10.29 -31.25
CA ALA A 396 -11.00 -10.18 -32.67
C ALA A 396 -10.67 -11.47 -33.45
N PRO A 397 -11.32 -11.70 -34.60
CA PRO A 397 -11.00 -12.82 -35.48
C PRO A 397 -9.50 -12.89 -35.83
N GLY A 398 -8.92 -14.08 -35.76
CA GLY A 398 -7.48 -14.32 -36.02
C GLY A 398 -6.56 -14.15 -34.80
N VAL A 399 -7.01 -13.43 -33.76
CA VAL A 399 -6.26 -13.26 -32.49
C VAL A 399 -6.49 -14.47 -31.58
N THR A 400 -5.69 -15.53 -31.79
CA THR A 400 -5.65 -16.67 -30.88
C THR A 400 -4.85 -16.34 -29.61
N LEU A 401 -4.97 -17.15 -28.55
CA LEU A 401 -4.17 -16.99 -27.34
C LEU A 401 -2.67 -16.87 -27.67
N MET A 402 -2.12 -17.80 -28.43
CA MET A 402 -0.71 -17.78 -28.84
C MET A 402 -0.35 -16.74 -29.92
N ARG A 403 -1.20 -15.74 -30.15
CA ARG A 403 -0.96 -14.61 -31.06
C ARG A 403 -1.23 -13.24 -30.42
N MET A 404 -1.56 -13.20 -29.13
CA MET A 404 -1.74 -11.93 -28.41
C MET A 404 -0.40 -11.22 -28.18
N PRO A 405 -0.35 -9.88 -28.12
CA PRO A 405 0.85 -9.16 -27.68
C PRO A 405 1.36 -9.61 -26.31
N LEU A 406 2.67 -9.47 -26.08
CA LEU A 406 3.28 -9.89 -24.81
C LEU A 406 2.81 -9.02 -23.65
N PHE A 407 2.48 -7.75 -23.88
CA PHE A 407 1.78 -6.93 -22.89
C PHE A 407 0.42 -7.55 -22.51
N THR A 408 -0.43 -7.88 -23.47
CA THR A 408 -1.71 -8.55 -23.21
C THR A 408 -1.53 -9.89 -22.48
N TRP A 409 -0.54 -10.71 -22.85
CA TRP A 409 -0.23 -11.95 -22.12
C TRP A 409 0.21 -11.69 -20.68
N SER A 410 1.04 -10.68 -20.47
CA SER A 410 1.49 -10.33 -19.12
C SER A 410 0.34 -9.87 -18.23
N ILE A 411 -0.61 -9.09 -18.78
CA ILE A 411 -1.86 -8.75 -18.09
C ILE A 411 -2.70 -10.01 -17.84
N THR A 412 -2.78 -10.92 -18.80
CA THR A 412 -3.51 -12.19 -18.63
C THR A 412 -2.99 -12.96 -17.42
N VAL A 413 -1.67 -13.13 -17.30
CA VAL A 413 -1.06 -13.79 -16.14
C VAL A 413 -1.31 -12.99 -14.85
N ALA A 414 -1.14 -11.67 -14.89
CA ALA A 414 -1.37 -10.81 -13.72
C ALA A 414 -2.82 -10.91 -13.20
N VAL A 415 -3.83 -10.95 -14.07
CA VAL A 415 -5.24 -11.07 -13.61
C VAL A 415 -5.58 -12.46 -13.09
N PHE A 416 -4.92 -13.51 -13.59
CA PHE A 416 -5.02 -14.85 -13.00
C PHE A 416 -4.44 -14.89 -11.60
N LEU A 417 -3.23 -14.33 -11.42
CA LEU A 417 -2.62 -14.21 -10.10
C LEU A 417 -3.54 -13.45 -9.15
N LEU A 418 -4.05 -12.31 -9.60
CA LEU A 418 -4.87 -11.42 -8.80
C LEU A 418 -6.15 -12.12 -8.34
N LEU A 419 -6.82 -12.85 -9.23
CA LEU A 419 -8.05 -13.59 -8.91
C LEU A 419 -7.83 -14.67 -7.84
N LEU A 420 -6.63 -15.27 -7.79
CA LEU A 420 -6.30 -16.35 -6.85
C LEU A 420 -5.66 -15.84 -5.54
N SER A 421 -4.97 -14.70 -5.57
CA SER A 421 -4.20 -14.18 -4.43
C SER A 421 -4.95 -13.12 -3.61
N ILE A 422 -5.59 -12.14 -4.25
CA ILE A 422 -6.25 -11.01 -3.56
C ILE A 422 -7.37 -11.43 -2.62
N PRO A 423 -8.22 -12.43 -2.94
CA PRO A 423 -9.26 -12.87 -2.01
C PRO A 423 -8.69 -13.33 -0.67
N VAL A 424 -7.52 -13.97 -0.65
CA VAL A 424 -6.86 -14.43 0.58
C VAL A 424 -6.46 -13.25 1.46
N PHE A 425 -5.86 -12.21 0.88
CA PHE A 425 -5.51 -11.00 1.62
C PHE A 425 -6.73 -10.21 2.08
N THR A 426 -7.77 -10.13 1.24
CA THR A 426 -9.02 -9.46 1.61
C THR A 426 -9.66 -10.16 2.82
N ILE A 427 -9.67 -11.49 2.84
CA ILE A 427 -10.15 -12.26 3.99
C ILE A 427 -9.25 -12.02 5.21
N ALA A 428 -7.92 -12.06 5.06
CA ALA A 428 -7.00 -11.78 6.16
C ALA A 428 -7.28 -10.40 6.78
N LEU A 429 -7.42 -9.36 5.96
CA LEU A 429 -7.80 -8.02 6.40
C LEU A 429 -9.16 -7.98 7.10
N ILE A 430 -10.15 -8.74 6.63
CA ILE A 430 -11.45 -8.85 7.30
C ILE A 430 -11.28 -9.50 8.69
N LEU A 431 -10.51 -10.59 8.81
CA LEU A 431 -10.23 -11.23 10.10
C LEU A 431 -9.53 -10.26 11.06
N LEU A 432 -8.56 -9.48 10.57
CA LEU A 432 -7.88 -8.47 11.37
C LEU A 432 -8.81 -7.33 11.74
N TYR A 433 -9.65 -6.88 10.81
CA TYR A 433 -10.64 -5.84 11.07
C TYR A 433 -11.63 -6.27 12.15
N THR A 434 -12.06 -7.55 12.13
CA THR A 434 -12.96 -8.09 13.14
C THR A 434 -12.27 -8.26 14.50
N ASP A 435 -10.99 -8.61 14.54
CA ASP A 435 -10.22 -8.66 15.79
C ASP A 435 -10.16 -7.28 16.43
N ARG A 436 -9.90 -6.25 15.60
CA ARG A 436 -9.76 -4.86 16.06
C ARG A 436 -11.08 -4.17 16.40
N THR A 437 -12.17 -4.53 15.72
CA THR A 437 -13.44 -3.79 15.80
C THR A 437 -14.52 -4.52 16.58
N PHE A 438 -14.58 -5.84 16.47
CA PHE A 438 -15.64 -6.67 17.05
C PHE A 438 -15.14 -7.61 18.15
N GLY A 439 -13.83 -7.59 18.46
CA GLY A 439 -13.23 -8.42 19.50
C GLY A 439 -13.15 -9.90 19.13
N SER A 440 -13.06 -10.24 17.84
CA SER A 440 -12.65 -11.61 17.48
C SER A 440 -11.21 -11.87 17.89
N LEU A 441 -10.82 -13.14 17.91
CA LEU A 441 -9.55 -13.60 18.50
C LEU A 441 -8.71 -14.40 17.50
N TYR A 442 -8.78 -14.08 16.20
CA TYR A 442 -8.07 -14.84 15.16
C TYR A 442 -6.55 -14.73 15.28
N PHE A 443 -6.03 -13.61 15.81
CA PHE A 443 -4.61 -13.34 15.95
C PHE A 443 -4.18 -13.03 17.40
N SER A 444 -5.08 -13.19 18.39
CA SER A 444 -4.74 -13.01 19.81
C SER A 444 -3.93 -14.19 20.34
N VAL A 445 -2.69 -13.90 20.71
CA VAL A 445 -1.80 -14.88 21.35
C VAL A 445 -2.35 -15.30 22.72
N GLU A 446 -3.00 -14.39 23.47
CA GLU A 446 -3.61 -14.72 24.77
C GLU A 446 -4.76 -15.74 24.62
N ALA A 447 -5.45 -15.72 23.49
CA ALA A 447 -6.51 -16.70 23.15
C ALA A 447 -5.97 -18.02 22.58
N GLY A 448 -4.64 -18.17 22.45
CA GLY A 448 -3.98 -19.35 21.91
C GLY A 448 -3.85 -19.37 20.38
N ALA A 449 -4.07 -18.23 19.70
CA ALA A 449 -3.85 -18.13 18.26
C ALA A 449 -2.35 -18.09 17.91
N ASP A 450 -2.00 -18.60 16.73
CA ASP A 450 -0.66 -18.46 16.17
C ASP A 450 -0.58 -17.20 15.28
N PRO A 451 0.13 -16.13 15.69
CA PRO A 451 0.23 -14.90 14.91
C PRO A 451 0.99 -15.09 13.59
N VAL A 452 1.75 -16.18 13.43
CA VAL A 452 2.42 -16.53 12.16
C VAL A 452 1.39 -16.87 11.07
N LEU A 453 0.14 -17.21 11.44
CA LEU A 453 -0.96 -17.35 10.48
C LEU A 453 -1.13 -16.11 9.60
N TRP A 454 -1.03 -14.90 10.19
CA TRP A 454 -1.10 -13.66 9.41
C TRP A 454 0.00 -13.61 8.34
N GLN A 455 1.23 -14.00 8.69
CA GLN A 455 2.35 -14.00 7.74
C GLN A 455 2.09 -14.96 6.58
N HIS A 456 1.55 -16.15 6.84
CA HIS A 456 1.16 -17.08 5.78
C HIS A 456 0.09 -16.49 4.86
N LEU A 457 -0.98 -15.93 5.41
CA LEU A 457 -2.06 -15.32 4.62
C LEU A 457 -1.58 -14.12 3.82
N PHE A 458 -0.81 -13.23 4.46
CA PHE A 458 -0.27 -12.04 3.83
C PHE A 458 0.71 -12.41 2.71
N TRP A 459 1.65 -13.32 2.92
CA TRP A 459 2.65 -13.66 1.89
C TRP A 459 2.11 -14.56 0.78
N TYR A 460 1.15 -15.43 1.07
CA TYR A 460 0.42 -16.16 0.03
C TYR A 460 -0.18 -15.19 -1.00
N PHE A 461 -0.61 -14.01 -0.55
CA PHE A 461 -0.98 -12.90 -1.41
C PHE A 461 0.24 -12.13 -1.94
N GLY A 462 1.11 -11.67 -1.03
CA GLY A 462 2.09 -10.62 -1.27
C GLY A 462 3.18 -11.04 -2.25
N HIS A 463 3.54 -12.32 -2.30
CA HIS A 463 4.52 -12.76 -3.28
C HIS A 463 3.95 -12.90 -4.71
N PRO A 464 2.77 -13.49 -4.93
CA PRO A 464 2.07 -13.31 -6.21
C PRO A 464 1.86 -11.84 -6.61
N GLU A 465 1.56 -10.96 -5.65
CA GLU A 465 1.39 -9.51 -5.91
C GLU A 465 2.64 -8.86 -6.50
N VAL A 466 3.84 -9.19 -6.01
CA VAL A 466 5.05 -8.62 -6.62
C VAL A 466 5.24 -9.06 -8.08
N TYR A 467 4.70 -10.21 -8.48
CA TYR A 467 4.65 -10.60 -9.90
C TYR A 467 3.56 -9.89 -10.69
N ILE A 468 2.42 -9.61 -10.08
CA ILE A 468 1.38 -8.74 -10.67
C ILE A 468 1.97 -7.36 -10.99
N LEU A 469 2.90 -6.87 -10.17
CA LEU A 469 3.58 -5.60 -10.41
C LEU A 469 4.58 -5.68 -11.58
N ILE A 470 5.46 -6.67 -11.61
CA ILE A 470 6.56 -6.71 -12.60
C ILE A 470 6.18 -7.34 -13.95
N LEU A 471 5.30 -8.35 -13.99
CA LEU A 471 4.95 -9.03 -15.25
C LEU A 471 4.42 -8.06 -16.31
N PRO A 472 3.49 -7.14 -16.00
CA PRO A 472 3.02 -6.13 -16.94
C PRO A 472 4.13 -5.24 -17.49
N ALA A 473 5.06 -4.80 -16.64
CA ALA A 473 6.22 -4.01 -17.07
C ALA A 473 7.10 -4.79 -18.06
N PHE A 474 7.28 -6.10 -17.85
CA PHE A 474 7.96 -6.94 -18.84
C PHE A 474 7.22 -7.03 -20.17
N GLY A 475 5.89 -7.01 -20.14
CA GLY A 475 5.05 -6.89 -21.32
C GLY A 475 5.32 -5.58 -22.08
N VAL A 476 5.34 -4.46 -21.35
CA VAL A 476 5.68 -3.13 -21.90
C VAL A 476 7.07 -3.13 -22.52
N ILE A 477 8.08 -3.61 -21.79
CA ILE A 477 9.46 -3.70 -22.28
C ILE A 477 9.52 -4.54 -23.56
N SER A 478 8.77 -5.64 -23.63
CA SER A 478 8.74 -6.50 -24.82
C SER A 478 8.18 -5.79 -26.05
N ASP A 479 7.08 -5.04 -25.90
CA ASP A 479 6.49 -4.29 -27.02
C ASP A 479 7.44 -3.15 -27.47
N VAL A 480 8.03 -2.41 -26.52
CA VAL A 480 8.98 -1.32 -26.80
C VAL A 480 10.24 -1.84 -27.50
N VAL A 481 10.85 -2.91 -26.97
CA VAL A 481 12.06 -3.52 -27.53
C VAL A 481 11.80 -4.06 -28.95
N ALA A 482 10.68 -4.76 -29.17
CA ALA A 482 10.36 -5.30 -30.50
C ALA A 482 10.17 -4.18 -31.53
N THR A 483 9.42 -3.13 -31.19
CA THR A 483 9.16 -2.00 -32.08
C THR A 483 10.45 -1.24 -32.43
N PHE A 484 11.23 -0.84 -31.43
CA PHE A 484 12.43 -0.01 -31.69
C PHE A 484 13.68 -0.80 -32.08
N ALA A 485 13.67 -2.13 -31.99
CA ALA A 485 14.65 -2.99 -32.67
C ALA A 485 14.26 -3.31 -34.12
N ARG A 486 13.04 -2.95 -34.53
CA ARG A 486 12.43 -3.29 -35.84
C ARG A 486 12.47 -4.78 -36.14
N ARG A 487 12.24 -5.61 -35.11
CA ARG A 487 12.27 -7.06 -35.22
C ARG A 487 11.19 -7.68 -34.34
N PRO A 488 10.57 -8.79 -34.78
CA PRO A 488 9.74 -9.60 -33.89
C PRO A 488 10.54 -10.04 -32.67
N ILE A 489 9.86 -10.13 -31.52
CA ILE A 489 10.47 -10.60 -30.29
C ILE A 489 11.04 -12.01 -30.49
N PHE A 490 12.31 -12.20 -30.15
CA PHE A 490 12.94 -13.50 -30.16
C PHE A 490 12.29 -14.40 -29.11
N GLY A 491 11.96 -15.63 -29.49
CA GLY A 491 11.39 -16.60 -28.55
C GLY A 491 10.02 -16.19 -27.98
N TYR A 492 9.10 -15.66 -28.80
CA TYR A 492 7.75 -15.32 -28.33
C TYR A 492 7.09 -16.45 -27.50
N THR A 493 7.12 -17.69 -27.99
CA THR A 493 6.56 -18.85 -27.28
C THR A 493 7.27 -19.10 -25.94
N SER A 494 8.60 -18.96 -25.89
CA SER A 494 9.35 -19.13 -24.64
C SER A 494 9.08 -17.99 -23.66
N MET A 495 8.84 -16.76 -24.13
CA MET A 495 8.38 -15.64 -23.30
C MET A 495 7.02 -15.92 -22.65
N VAL A 496 6.05 -16.42 -23.42
CA VAL A 496 4.71 -16.77 -22.91
C VAL A 496 4.79 -17.86 -21.85
N TYR A 497 5.54 -18.93 -22.11
CA TYR A 497 5.75 -20.00 -21.12
C TYR A 497 6.52 -19.52 -19.90
N ALA A 498 7.54 -18.68 -20.07
CA ALA A 498 8.26 -18.09 -18.94
C ALA A 498 7.34 -17.28 -18.02
N MET A 499 6.48 -16.41 -18.57
CA MET A 499 5.52 -15.65 -17.78
C MET A 499 4.49 -16.54 -17.08
N THR A 500 3.96 -17.54 -17.78
CA THR A 500 3.00 -18.49 -17.21
C THR A 500 3.63 -19.30 -16.07
N SER A 501 4.85 -19.79 -16.27
CA SER A 501 5.61 -20.54 -15.24
C SER A 501 5.88 -19.70 -14.01
N ILE A 502 6.26 -18.42 -14.17
CA ILE A 502 6.41 -17.49 -13.04
C ILE A 502 5.08 -17.37 -12.29
N GLY A 503 3.97 -17.20 -13.02
CA GLY A 503 2.64 -17.14 -12.42
C GLY A 503 2.31 -18.37 -11.58
N LEU A 504 2.57 -19.58 -12.09
CA LEU A 504 2.30 -20.82 -11.35
C LEU A 504 3.22 -20.99 -10.13
N ILE A 505 4.52 -20.76 -10.31
CA ILE A 505 5.52 -20.95 -9.24
C ILE A 505 5.32 -19.93 -8.10
N SER A 506 4.76 -18.75 -8.39
CA SER A 506 4.54 -17.69 -7.40
C SER A 506 3.75 -18.14 -6.15
N PHE A 507 2.87 -19.13 -6.28
CA PHE A 507 2.04 -19.65 -5.17
C PHE A 507 2.77 -20.66 -4.26
N ILE A 508 3.93 -21.18 -4.68
CA ILE A 508 4.68 -22.21 -3.93
C ILE A 508 6.04 -21.71 -3.41
N VAL A 509 6.30 -20.40 -3.51
CA VAL A 509 7.57 -19.80 -3.06
C VAL A 509 7.36 -18.73 -1.98
N TYR A 510 6.12 -18.34 -1.68
CA TYR A 510 5.83 -17.22 -0.76
C TYR A 510 6.51 -17.33 0.62
N GLY A 511 6.78 -18.56 1.08
CA GLY A 511 7.45 -18.82 2.36
C GLY A 511 8.88 -18.29 2.44
N HIS A 512 9.50 -17.83 1.36
CA HIS A 512 10.84 -17.25 1.41
C HIS A 512 10.90 -15.95 2.20
N HIS A 513 9.77 -15.25 2.35
CA HIS A 513 9.68 -14.06 3.22
C HIS A 513 9.62 -14.44 4.70
N MET A 514 9.58 -15.73 5.01
CA MET A 514 9.36 -16.30 6.34
C MET A 514 10.53 -17.20 6.77
N PHE A 515 11.71 -17.10 6.13
CA PHE A 515 12.87 -17.94 6.46
C PHE A 515 13.39 -17.73 7.88
N THR A 516 13.14 -16.57 8.48
CA THR A 516 13.49 -16.24 9.87
C THR A 516 12.32 -16.42 10.85
N ALA A 517 11.14 -16.82 10.37
CA ALA A 517 9.90 -16.87 11.16
C ALA A 517 9.67 -18.17 11.96
N GLY A 518 10.72 -18.95 12.24
CA GLY A 518 10.57 -20.20 13.03
C GLY A 518 9.98 -21.41 12.29
N THR A 519 9.65 -21.30 10.99
CA THR A 519 9.10 -22.39 10.15
C THR A 519 9.98 -23.65 10.05
N ASP A 520 9.35 -24.79 9.73
CA ASP A 520 10.00 -26.11 9.60
C ASP A 520 11.21 -26.09 8.64
N PRO A 521 12.36 -26.70 9.01
CA PRO A 521 13.57 -26.70 8.17
C PRO A 521 13.40 -27.33 6.78
N LEU A 522 12.60 -28.39 6.65
CA LEU A 522 12.35 -29.03 5.35
C LEU A 522 11.49 -28.11 4.46
N PHE A 523 10.46 -27.48 5.02
CA PHE A 523 9.68 -26.47 4.31
C PHE A 523 10.57 -25.34 3.79
N ARG A 524 11.43 -24.76 4.64
CA ARG A 524 12.37 -23.69 4.22
C ARG A 524 13.30 -24.16 3.10
N PHE A 525 13.87 -25.36 3.21
CA PHE A 525 14.78 -25.90 2.20
C PHE A 525 14.07 -26.07 0.84
N ILE A 526 12.85 -26.61 0.82
CA ILE A 526 12.06 -26.73 -0.41
C ILE A 526 11.79 -25.36 -1.00
N VAL A 527 11.35 -24.40 -0.17
CA VAL A 527 11.03 -23.04 -0.61
C VAL A 527 12.27 -22.32 -1.14
N MET A 528 13.44 -22.49 -0.54
CA MET A 528 14.71 -21.96 -1.08
C MET A 528 14.95 -22.44 -2.51
N LEU A 529 14.84 -23.76 -2.75
CA LEU A 529 15.07 -24.34 -4.08
C LEU A 529 14.03 -23.85 -5.11
N THR A 530 12.75 -23.82 -4.74
CA THR A 530 11.69 -23.36 -5.65
C THR A 530 11.79 -21.85 -5.92
N THR A 531 12.24 -21.06 -4.95
CA THR A 531 12.49 -19.62 -5.13
C THR A 531 13.64 -19.38 -6.10
N MET A 532 14.75 -20.11 -5.95
CA MET A 532 15.87 -20.04 -6.90
C MET A 532 15.46 -20.46 -8.31
N LEU A 533 14.54 -21.42 -8.45
CA LEU A 533 14.03 -21.87 -9.75
C LEU A 533 13.32 -20.73 -10.53
N VAL A 534 12.72 -19.75 -9.87
CA VAL A 534 12.09 -18.57 -10.52
C VAL A 534 13.10 -17.77 -11.35
N ALA A 535 14.39 -17.78 -10.96
CA ALA A 535 15.43 -17.07 -11.71
C ALA A 535 15.57 -17.60 -13.15
N VAL A 536 15.26 -18.87 -13.41
CA VAL A 536 15.37 -19.50 -14.74
C VAL A 536 14.41 -18.88 -15.76
N PRO A 537 13.07 -18.91 -15.59
CA PRO A 537 12.15 -18.29 -16.53
C PRO A 537 12.38 -16.78 -16.63
N THR A 538 12.79 -16.12 -15.55
CA THR A 538 13.14 -14.69 -15.57
C THR A 538 14.37 -14.42 -16.45
N GLY A 539 15.42 -15.21 -16.31
CA GLY A 539 16.63 -15.14 -17.12
C GLY A 539 16.35 -15.38 -18.61
N VAL A 540 15.51 -16.37 -18.95
CA VAL A 540 15.08 -16.63 -20.33
C VAL A 540 14.52 -15.36 -20.99
N LYS A 541 13.75 -14.57 -20.26
CA LYS A 541 13.19 -13.32 -20.79
C LYS A 541 14.25 -12.25 -21.05
N ILE A 542 15.20 -12.10 -20.13
CA ILE A 542 16.35 -11.19 -20.31
C ILE A 542 17.11 -11.57 -21.59
N PHE A 543 17.46 -12.84 -21.75
CA PHE A 543 18.17 -13.32 -22.94
C PHE A 543 17.35 -13.17 -24.22
N ASN A 544 16.02 -13.37 -24.18
CA ASN A 544 15.16 -13.14 -25.32
C ASN A 544 15.13 -11.65 -25.73
N TRP A 545 15.10 -10.69 -24.79
CA TRP A 545 15.22 -9.26 -25.12
C TRP A 545 16.57 -8.95 -25.75
N LEU A 546 17.66 -9.45 -25.17
CA LEU A 546 19.02 -9.26 -25.72
C LEU A 546 19.13 -9.86 -27.14
N ALA A 547 18.60 -11.06 -27.36
CA ALA A 547 18.57 -11.71 -28.67
C ALA A 547 17.70 -10.94 -29.69
N THR A 548 16.64 -10.27 -29.24
CA THR A 548 15.81 -9.40 -30.09
C THR A 548 16.60 -8.17 -30.55
N LEU A 549 17.36 -7.56 -29.63
CA LEU A 549 18.23 -6.42 -29.93
C LEU A 549 19.40 -6.81 -30.85
N MET A 550 19.97 -8.01 -30.64
CA MET A 550 21.05 -8.54 -31.47
C MET A 550 20.61 -8.74 -32.92
N GLY A 551 21.20 -7.97 -33.84
CA GLY A 551 20.86 -8.00 -35.27
C GLY A 551 19.61 -7.17 -35.62
N GLY A 552 19.03 -6.43 -34.68
CA GLY A 552 18.02 -5.40 -34.93
C GLY A 552 18.61 -4.06 -35.35
N SER A 553 17.78 -3.20 -35.93
CA SER A 553 18.11 -1.79 -36.20
C SER A 553 17.59 -0.95 -35.06
N VAL A 554 18.41 -0.81 -34.02
CA VAL A 554 18.00 -0.22 -32.74
C VAL A 554 17.91 1.31 -32.84
N THR A 555 16.73 1.85 -32.54
CA THR A 555 16.52 3.29 -32.35
C THR A 555 16.60 3.65 -30.87
N THR A 556 17.46 4.62 -30.51
CA THR A 556 17.71 5.03 -29.12
C THR A 556 16.89 6.25 -28.71
N ASN A 557 15.56 6.15 -28.80
CA ASN A 557 14.66 7.18 -28.26
C ASN A 557 14.40 6.97 -26.76
N THR A 558 13.71 7.91 -26.12
CA THR A 558 13.48 7.91 -24.67
C THR A 558 12.78 6.63 -24.20
N ALA A 559 11.78 6.14 -24.93
CA ALA A 559 11.09 4.89 -24.60
C ALA A 559 12.06 3.70 -24.58
N MET A 560 12.91 3.56 -25.60
CA MET A 560 13.92 2.51 -25.66
C MET A 560 14.96 2.65 -24.54
N LEU A 561 15.40 3.88 -24.21
CA LEU A 561 16.35 4.11 -23.12
C LEU A 561 15.80 3.65 -21.77
N PHE A 562 14.55 4.01 -21.43
CA PHE A 562 13.90 3.51 -20.22
C PHE A 562 13.72 2.00 -20.22
N ALA A 563 13.40 1.38 -21.36
CA ALA A 563 13.29 -0.08 -21.46
C ALA A 563 14.64 -0.78 -21.21
N LEU A 564 15.73 -0.26 -21.78
CA LEU A 564 17.08 -0.76 -21.54
C LEU A 564 17.53 -0.53 -20.10
N GLY A 565 17.22 0.64 -19.53
CA GLY A 565 17.46 0.96 -18.12
C GLY A 565 16.72 0.02 -17.18
N ALA A 566 15.47 -0.33 -17.52
CA ALA A 566 14.67 -1.29 -16.77
C ALA A 566 15.28 -2.70 -16.83
N ILE A 567 15.72 -3.16 -18.01
CA ILE A 567 16.42 -4.45 -18.15
C ILE A 567 17.69 -4.47 -17.29
N ALA A 568 18.50 -3.41 -17.32
CA ALA A 568 19.75 -3.33 -16.57
C ALA A 568 19.53 -3.33 -15.05
N THR A 569 18.69 -2.43 -14.55
CA THR A 569 18.38 -2.32 -13.12
C THR A 569 17.68 -3.56 -12.59
N PHE A 570 16.70 -4.10 -13.32
CA PHE A 570 16.03 -5.34 -12.95
C PHE A 570 17.01 -6.51 -12.88
N THR A 571 17.99 -6.60 -13.78
CA THR A 571 19.01 -7.66 -13.74
C THR A 571 19.83 -7.59 -12.45
N ILE A 572 20.26 -6.38 -12.04
CA ILE A 572 20.97 -6.18 -10.77
C ILE A 572 20.09 -6.61 -9.59
N GLY A 573 18.83 -6.18 -9.56
CA GLY A 573 17.87 -6.58 -8.53
C GLY A 573 17.61 -8.10 -8.51
N GLY A 574 17.54 -8.75 -9.68
CA GLY A 574 17.37 -10.19 -9.79
C GLY A 574 18.56 -10.97 -9.24
N ILE A 575 19.79 -10.48 -9.46
CA ILE A 575 21.00 -11.07 -8.88
C ILE A 575 20.96 -10.99 -7.35
N THR A 576 20.62 -9.84 -6.78
CA THR A 576 20.49 -9.71 -5.32
C THR A 576 19.31 -10.51 -4.76
N GLY A 577 18.28 -10.75 -5.57
CA GLY A 577 17.16 -11.65 -5.23
C GLY A 577 17.59 -13.09 -5.03
N ILE A 578 18.52 -13.60 -5.86
CA ILE A 578 19.09 -14.94 -5.68
C ILE A 578 19.90 -15.01 -4.39
N VAL A 579 20.59 -13.93 -4.00
CA VAL A 579 21.32 -13.85 -2.73
C VAL A 579 20.36 -14.03 -1.56
N VAL A 580 19.25 -13.29 -1.51
CA VAL A 580 18.27 -13.38 -0.40
C VAL A 580 17.31 -14.57 -0.51
N ALA A 581 17.27 -15.25 -1.65
CA ALA A 581 16.63 -16.56 -1.75
C ALA A 581 17.42 -17.65 -1.01
N SER A 582 18.71 -17.43 -0.73
CA SER A 582 19.58 -18.37 -0.02
C SER A 582 19.45 -18.20 1.49
N ILE A 583 18.96 -19.23 2.19
CA ILE A 583 18.70 -19.18 3.65
C ILE A 583 19.91 -18.68 4.46
N PRO A 584 21.15 -19.17 4.26
CA PRO A 584 22.30 -18.69 5.04
C PRO A 584 22.57 -17.19 4.86
N MET A 585 22.31 -16.65 3.67
CA MET A 585 22.47 -15.23 3.40
C MET A 585 21.28 -14.43 3.93
N ASP A 586 20.06 -14.95 3.73
CA ASP A 586 18.85 -14.29 4.23
C ASP A 586 18.89 -14.15 5.75
N ILE A 587 19.32 -15.16 6.52
CA ILE A 587 19.45 -15.02 7.99
C ILE A 587 20.25 -13.77 8.40
N HIS A 588 21.29 -13.40 7.65
CA HIS A 588 22.09 -12.22 7.93
C HIS A 588 21.49 -10.93 7.36
N LEU A 589 20.87 -11.00 6.18
CA LEU A 589 20.40 -9.82 5.43
C LEU A 589 18.92 -9.51 5.67
N HIS A 590 18.17 -10.42 6.28
CA HIS A 590 16.74 -10.32 6.52
C HIS A 590 16.45 -9.06 7.33
N ASP A 591 15.42 -8.31 6.92
CA ASP A 591 15.01 -7.06 7.55
C ASP A 591 16.12 -6.01 7.71
N THR A 592 17.18 -6.08 6.90
CA THR A 592 18.15 -5.00 6.74
C THR A 592 17.82 -4.12 5.54
N TYR A 593 18.58 -3.04 5.37
CA TYR A 593 18.54 -2.20 4.16
C TYR A 593 18.88 -2.96 2.87
N PHE A 594 19.48 -4.16 2.94
CA PHE A 594 19.73 -4.98 1.76
C PHE A 594 18.41 -5.41 1.10
N ILE A 595 17.41 -5.79 1.90
CA ILE A 595 16.06 -6.14 1.41
C ILE A 595 15.37 -4.94 0.78
N VAL A 596 15.52 -3.77 1.41
CA VAL A 596 14.98 -2.50 0.88
C VAL A 596 15.60 -2.21 -0.48
N ALA A 597 16.93 -2.29 -0.60
CA ALA A 597 17.67 -2.05 -1.84
C ALA A 597 17.27 -3.05 -2.94
N HIS A 598 17.28 -4.34 -2.63
CA HIS A 598 16.87 -5.41 -3.55
C HIS A 598 15.48 -5.13 -4.13
N PHE A 599 14.49 -4.89 -3.25
CA PHE A 599 13.12 -4.68 -3.69
C PHE A 599 12.96 -3.39 -4.53
N HIS A 600 13.68 -2.32 -4.22
CA HIS A 600 13.63 -1.09 -5.03
C HIS A 600 14.28 -1.26 -6.41
N TYR A 601 15.34 -2.05 -6.54
CA TYR A 601 15.90 -2.41 -7.86
C TYR A 601 14.91 -3.19 -8.72
N VAL A 602 14.18 -4.12 -8.12
CA VAL A 602 13.19 -4.94 -8.84
C VAL A 602 11.93 -4.13 -9.16
N LEU A 603 11.37 -3.42 -8.17
CA LEU A 603 10.10 -2.70 -8.33
C LEU A 603 10.29 -1.35 -9.04
N VAL A 604 11.14 -0.47 -8.54
CA VAL A 604 11.33 0.86 -9.16
C VAL A 604 12.13 0.72 -10.46
N GLY A 605 13.28 0.04 -10.39
CA GLY A 605 14.13 -0.19 -11.56
C GLY A 605 13.45 -1.03 -12.63
N GLY A 606 12.77 -2.12 -12.28
CA GLY A 606 12.05 -2.94 -13.26
C GLY A 606 10.70 -2.39 -13.66
N THR A 607 9.80 -2.19 -12.68
CA THR A 607 8.39 -1.86 -12.95
C THR A 607 8.22 -0.40 -13.34
N ILE A 608 8.68 0.53 -12.51
CA ILE A 608 8.45 1.97 -12.76
C ILE A 608 9.18 2.45 -14.01
N PHE A 609 10.45 2.06 -14.23
CA PHE A 609 11.13 2.43 -15.48
C PHE A 609 10.49 1.75 -16.70
N GLY A 610 10.01 0.51 -16.56
CA GLY A 610 9.23 -0.16 -17.61
C GLY A 610 7.97 0.63 -17.98
N PHE A 611 7.23 1.14 -16.99
CA PHE A 611 6.07 1.99 -17.26
C PHE A 611 6.42 3.41 -17.70
N PHE A 612 7.57 3.96 -17.33
CA PHE A 612 8.08 5.18 -17.95
C PHE A 612 8.34 4.97 -19.44
N ALA A 613 8.95 3.84 -19.83
CA ALA A 613 9.07 3.46 -21.24
C ALA A 613 7.69 3.40 -21.91
N GLY A 614 6.70 2.81 -21.23
CA GLY A 614 5.31 2.77 -21.68
C GLY A 614 4.68 4.14 -21.88
N ILE A 615 4.88 5.09 -20.95
CA ILE A 615 4.38 6.46 -21.09
C ILE A 615 4.95 7.07 -22.38
N TYR A 616 6.27 7.09 -22.56
CA TYR A 616 6.88 7.66 -23.77
C TYR A 616 6.44 6.95 -25.06
N TYR A 617 6.22 5.63 -25.01
CA TYR A 617 5.82 4.84 -26.17
C TYR A 617 4.36 5.06 -26.59
N TRP A 618 3.41 5.04 -25.63
CA TRP A 618 1.98 5.16 -25.93
C TRP A 618 1.41 6.57 -25.74
N PHE A 619 2.19 7.56 -25.29
CA PHE A 619 1.73 8.95 -25.21
C PHE A 619 1.14 9.48 -26.54
N PRO A 620 1.75 9.21 -27.72
CA PRO A 620 1.16 9.59 -29.00
C PRO A 620 -0.17 8.91 -29.27
N LYS A 621 -0.34 7.64 -28.85
CA LYS A 621 -1.61 6.92 -28.97
C LYS A 621 -2.70 7.52 -28.09
N VAL A 622 -2.34 8.08 -26.94
CA VAL A 622 -3.27 8.72 -26.00
C VAL A 622 -3.64 10.14 -26.44
N THR A 623 -2.68 10.93 -26.91
CA THR A 623 -2.85 12.38 -27.11
C THR A 623 -2.88 12.81 -28.57
N GLY A 624 -2.42 11.98 -29.50
CA GLY A 624 -2.16 12.37 -30.88
C GLY A 624 -0.91 13.24 -31.06
N HIS A 625 -0.03 13.35 -30.06
CA HIS A 625 1.17 14.18 -30.10
C HIS A 625 2.41 13.45 -29.56
N PHE A 626 3.59 13.77 -30.08
CA PHE A 626 4.86 13.28 -29.55
C PHE A 626 5.31 14.04 -28.30
N MET A 627 5.98 13.34 -27.39
CA MET A 627 6.69 13.98 -26.28
C MET A 627 8.03 14.57 -26.74
N ASP A 628 8.55 15.56 -26.00
CA ASP A 628 9.86 16.14 -26.26
C ASP A 628 10.97 15.13 -25.86
N GLU A 629 11.68 14.59 -26.86
CA GLU A 629 12.75 13.61 -26.66
C GLU A 629 13.97 14.16 -25.91
N LYS A 630 14.25 15.47 -25.97
CA LYS A 630 15.38 16.04 -25.21
C LYS A 630 15.08 16.06 -23.73
N ILE A 631 13.87 16.50 -23.36
CA ILE A 631 13.41 16.45 -21.96
C ILE A 631 13.33 14.99 -21.50
N GLY A 632 12.83 14.10 -22.36
CA GLY A 632 12.76 12.67 -22.11
C GLY A 632 14.12 12.03 -21.82
N MET A 633 15.14 12.36 -22.61
CA MET A 633 16.51 11.90 -22.41
C MET A 633 17.11 12.43 -21.10
N VAL A 634 16.90 13.71 -20.77
CA VAL A 634 17.37 14.27 -19.49
C VAL A 634 16.68 13.54 -18.34
N HIS A 635 15.35 13.36 -18.41
CA HIS A 635 14.58 12.60 -17.44
C HIS A 635 15.16 11.19 -17.23
N PHE A 636 15.47 10.47 -18.32
CA PHE A 636 16.12 9.16 -18.24
C PHE A 636 17.46 9.21 -17.53
N ILE A 637 18.38 10.08 -17.96
CA ILE A 637 19.74 10.15 -17.40
C ILE A 637 19.69 10.48 -15.90
N THR A 638 18.93 11.50 -15.51
CA THR A 638 18.82 11.91 -14.11
C THR A 638 18.15 10.84 -13.26
N SER A 639 17.09 10.20 -13.77
CA SER A 639 16.43 9.10 -13.06
C SER A 639 17.33 7.88 -12.93
N PHE A 640 18.04 7.48 -13.98
CA PHE A 640 18.92 6.30 -13.96
C PHE A 640 20.09 6.49 -13.01
N LEU A 641 20.79 7.63 -13.08
CA LEU A 641 21.92 7.92 -12.19
C LEU A 641 21.47 8.13 -10.74
N GLY A 642 20.42 8.92 -10.52
CA GLY A 642 19.88 9.17 -9.18
C GLY A 642 19.38 7.89 -8.51
N PHE A 643 18.75 7.00 -9.27
CA PHE A 643 18.30 5.69 -8.78
C PHE A 643 19.47 4.85 -8.26
N HIS A 644 20.54 4.69 -9.05
CA HIS A 644 21.71 3.92 -8.62
C HIS A 644 22.40 4.57 -7.43
N ALA A 645 22.56 5.90 -7.44
CA ALA A 645 23.18 6.64 -6.34
C ALA A 645 22.37 6.52 -5.03
N ALA A 646 21.04 6.43 -5.10
CA ALA A 646 20.19 6.27 -3.93
C ALA A 646 20.16 4.82 -3.41
N PHE A 647 19.92 3.84 -4.28
CA PHE A 647 19.58 2.48 -3.84
C PHE A 647 20.77 1.51 -3.86
N TYR A 648 21.81 1.73 -4.68
CA TYR A 648 22.98 0.86 -4.64
C TYR A 648 23.66 0.87 -3.27
N PRO A 649 23.93 2.05 -2.66
CA PRO A 649 24.59 2.10 -1.35
C PRO A 649 23.76 1.50 -0.23
N MET A 650 22.44 1.41 -0.37
CA MET A 650 21.59 0.73 0.61
C MET A 650 21.92 -0.78 0.72
N HIS A 651 22.43 -1.43 -0.32
CA HIS A 651 22.94 -2.80 -0.19
C HIS A 651 24.13 -2.85 0.78
N ILE A 652 25.01 -1.84 0.72
CA ILE A 652 26.18 -1.72 1.62
C ILE A 652 25.70 -1.46 3.04
N LEU A 653 24.77 -0.51 3.25
CA LEU A 653 24.15 -0.26 4.57
C LEU A 653 23.55 -1.54 5.16
N GLY A 654 22.86 -2.34 4.34
CA GLY A 654 22.31 -3.62 4.76
C GLY A 654 23.36 -4.63 5.20
N MET A 655 24.45 -4.76 4.42
CA MET A 655 25.59 -5.64 4.77
C MET A 655 26.36 -5.15 6.00
N MET A 656 26.34 -3.85 6.29
CA MET A 656 26.90 -3.29 7.53
C MET A 656 25.98 -3.54 8.75
N GLY A 657 24.78 -4.10 8.54
CA GLY A 657 23.85 -4.45 9.60
C GLY A 657 22.79 -3.37 9.89
N MET A 658 22.60 -2.37 9.03
CA MET A 658 21.54 -1.36 9.23
C MET A 658 20.15 -2.00 9.09
N PRO A 659 19.35 -2.09 10.18
CA PRO A 659 18.01 -2.63 10.11
C PRO A 659 17.06 -1.68 9.38
N ARG A 660 16.06 -2.22 8.69
CA ARG A 660 14.97 -1.43 8.11
C ARG A 660 13.99 -0.99 9.21
N ARG A 661 13.22 0.07 8.95
CA ARG A 661 12.16 0.60 9.84
C ARG A 661 12.65 1.24 11.16
N TYR A 662 13.92 1.60 11.23
CA TYR A 662 14.48 2.35 12.36
C TYR A 662 14.53 3.84 12.00
N ALA A 663 14.06 4.70 12.91
CA ALA A 663 14.07 6.15 12.73
C ALA A 663 15.43 6.80 13.03
N ALA A 664 16.31 6.07 13.72
CA ALA A 664 17.68 6.45 14.06
C ALA A 664 18.65 5.29 13.75
N TYR A 665 19.92 5.58 13.58
CA TYR A 665 20.93 4.61 13.16
C TYR A 665 22.31 4.97 13.72
N ASP A 666 23.22 3.99 13.71
CA ASP A 666 24.58 4.15 14.25
C ASP A 666 25.39 5.20 13.45
N ALA A 667 26.08 6.09 14.17
CA ALA A 667 26.84 7.19 13.58
C ALA A 667 27.94 6.76 12.60
N SER A 668 28.45 5.52 12.69
CA SER A 668 29.40 4.96 11.72
C SER A 668 28.84 4.85 10.29
N MET A 669 27.51 4.89 10.14
CA MET A 669 26.80 4.83 8.85
C MET A 669 26.34 6.21 8.35
N ALA A 670 26.75 7.30 9.01
CA ALA A 670 26.28 8.67 8.73
C ALA A 670 26.54 9.11 7.29
N GLU A 671 27.80 9.08 6.84
CA GLU A 671 28.18 9.57 5.51
C GLU A 671 27.41 8.86 4.38
N LEU A 672 27.20 7.55 4.53
CA LEU A 672 26.51 6.75 3.53
C LEU A 672 25.01 7.04 3.50
N ASN A 673 24.38 7.24 4.66
CA ASN A 673 22.98 7.64 4.75
C ASN A 673 22.74 9.06 4.23
N GLU A 674 23.64 9.99 4.54
CA GLU A 674 23.57 11.36 4.02
C GLU A 674 23.65 11.37 2.48
N PHE A 675 24.60 10.64 1.91
CA PHE A 675 24.73 10.48 0.45
C PHE A 675 23.48 9.86 -0.18
N VAL A 676 22.93 8.81 0.43
CA VAL A 676 21.68 8.18 0.00
C VAL A 676 20.54 9.17 0.03
N SER A 677 20.44 10.01 1.06
CA SER A 677 19.40 11.03 1.18
C SER A 677 19.49 12.08 0.09
N TYR A 678 20.65 12.69 -0.17
CA TYR A 678 20.81 13.62 -1.29
C TYR A 678 20.48 12.98 -2.65
N SER A 679 20.92 11.73 -2.84
CA SER A 679 20.65 10.98 -4.07
C SER A 679 19.16 10.68 -4.25
N ALA A 680 18.45 10.37 -3.16
CA ALA A 680 17.01 10.15 -3.16
C ALA A 680 16.25 11.43 -3.52
N PHE A 681 16.66 12.60 -2.98
CA PHE A 681 16.12 13.90 -3.37
C PHE A 681 16.34 14.22 -4.85
N PHE A 682 17.55 13.96 -5.35
CA PHE A 682 17.88 14.13 -6.76
C PHE A 682 17.01 13.23 -7.66
N PHE A 683 16.86 11.95 -7.29
CA PHE A 683 15.98 11.02 -7.99
C PHE A 683 14.51 11.45 -7.95
N GLY A 684 14.01 11.91 -6.81
CA GLY A 684 12.65 12.42 -6.65
C GLY A 684 12.38 13.65 -7.53
N ALA A 685 13.32 14.61 -7.54
CA ALA A 685 13.22 15.81 -8.37
C ALA A 685 13.24 15.51 -9.88
N ALA A 686 13.98 14.47 -10.32
CA ALA A 686 14.00 14.05 -11.72
C ALA A 686 12.60 13.71 -12.25
N GLN A 687 11.69 13.20 -11.40
CA GLN A 687 10.34 12.81 -11.82
C GLN A 687 9.48 14.02 -12.21
N LEU A 688 9.83 15.24 -11.79
CA LEU A 688 9.16 16.47 -12.23
C LEU A 688 9.38 16.74 -13.72
N LEU A 689 10.48 16.24 -14.31
CA LEU A 689 10.74 16.35 -15.74
C LEU A 689 9.71 15.55 -16.57
N LEU A 690 9.25 14.41 -16.06
CA LEU A 690 8.18 13.64 -16.69
C LEU A 690 6.88 14.45 -16.73
N VAL A 691 6.49 15.02 -15.58
CA VAL A 691 5.27 15.85 -15.47
C VAL A 691 5.36 17.05 -16.41
N TRP A 692 6.49 17.74 -16.39
CA TRP A 692 6.74 18.86 -17.29
C TRP A 692 6.59 18.46 -18.77
N ASN A 693 7.16 17.32 -19.15
CA ASN A 693 7.09 16.83 -20.53
C ASN A 693 5.65 16.45 -20.93
N ILE A 694 4.91 15.78 -20.04
CA ILE A 694 3.48 15.45 -20.24
C ILE A 694 2.69 16.74 -20.48
N LEU A 695 2.80 17.73 -19.58
CA LEU A 695 2.05 18.98 -19.66
C LEU A 695 2.38 19.78 -20.92
N ARG A 696 3.66 19.89 -21.26
CA ARG A 696 4.12 20.61 -22.46
C ARG A 696 3.65 19.93 -23.75
N SER A 697 3.67 18.61 -23.77
CA SER A 697 3.45 17.84 -25.01
C SER A 697 1.98 17.51 -25.25
N TRP A 698 1.12 17.54 -24.22
CA TRP A 698 -0.29 17.11 -24.29
C TRP A 698 -1.07 17.72 -25.46
N ASN A 699 -0.87 19.02 -25.71
CA ASN A 699 -1.47 19.75 -26.83
C ASN A 699 -0.44 20.55 -27.67
N GLY A 700 0.85 20.46 -27.32
CA GLY A 700 1.92 21.29 -27.89
C GLY A 700 3.01 20.50 -28.62
N GLY A 701 2.98 19.17 -28.57
CA GLY A 701 3.94 18.32 -29.28
C GLY A 701 3.72 18.28 -30.79
N GLU A 702 4.67 17.69 -31.52
CA GLU A 702 4.46 17.38 -32.94
C GLU A 702 3.31 16.39 -33.10
N LYS A 703 2.46 16.58 -34.12
CA LYS A 703 1.30 15.70 -34.35
C LYS A 703 1.75 14.30 -34.76
N ALA A 704 1.17 13.30 -34.12
CA ALA A 704 1.39 11.89 -34.40
C ALA A 704 0.22 11.29 -35.17
N GLY A 705 0.53 10.39 -36.12
CA GLY A 705 -0.46 9.60 -36.84
C GLY A 705 -1.06 8.45 -36.00
N GLY A 706 -1.90 7.63 -36.63
CA GLY A 706 -2.44 6.40 -36.03
C GLY A 706 -1.35 5.39 -35.63
N ASP A 707 -0.32 5.26 -36.46
CA ASP A 707 0.88 4.46 -36.19
C ASP A 707 2.15 5.32 -36.34
N PRO A 708 2.57 6.02 -35.27
CA PRO A 708 3.74 6.88 -35.33
C PRO A 708 5.07 6.11 -35.30
N TRP A 709 5.05 4.82 -34.93
CA TRP A 709 6.27 4.05 -34.67
C TRP A 709 6.48 2.89 -35.64
N GLY A 710 5.50 2.55 -36.49
CA GLY A 710 5.53 1.33 -37.27
C GLY A 710 5.23 0.10 -36.41
N GLY A 711 4.34 0.24 -35.43
CA GLY A 711 4.01 -0.80 -34.46
C GLY A 711 3.23 -1.96 -35.09
N TRP A 712 3.41 -3.17 -34.54
CA TRP A 712 2.89 -4.41 -35.14
C TRP A 712 1.52 -4.85 -34.61
N SER A 713 1.12 -4.35 -33.45
CA SER A 713 -0.08 -4.74 -32.70
C SER A 713 -1.32 -3.91 -33.10
N LEU A 714 -2.52 -4.43 -32.82
CA LEU A 714 -3.78 -3.89 -33.36
C LEU A 714 -4.12 -2.48 -32.89
N GLU A 715 -3.61 -2.03 -31.76
CA GLU A 715 -3.80 -0.65 -31.27
C GLU A 715 -3.24 0.41 -32.24
N TRP A 716 -2.26 0.05 -33.07
CA TRP A 716 -1.68 0.96 -34.06
C TRP A 716 -2.51 1.07 -35.34
N THR A 717 -3.49 0.18 -35.52
CA THR A 717 -4.40 0.19 -36.70
C THR A 717 -5.55 1.21 -36.57
N THR A 718 -5.79 1.73 -35.36
CA THR A 718 -6.81 2.77 -35.10
C THR A 718 -6.16 4.16 -34.97
N SER A 719 -6.99 5.21 -34.99
CA SER A 719 -6.52 6.59 -34.86
C SER A 719 -5.81 6.88 -33.53
N SER A 720 -5.13 8.00 -33.46
CA SER A 720 -4.48 8.52 -32.25
C SER A 720 -5.01 9.94 -31.98
N PRO A 721 -5.83 10.18 -30.95
CA PRO A 721 -6.45 9.17 -30.06
C PRO A 721 -7.46 8.25 -30.77
N PRO A 722 -7.73 7.04 -30.23
CA PRO A 722 -8.76 6.15 -30.76
C PRO A 722 -10.18 6.74 -30.60
N PRO A 723 -11.14 6.39 -31.47
CA PRO A 723 -12.53 6.78 -31.30
C PRO A 723 -13.16 6.12 -30.07
N HIS A 724 -14.32 6.63 -29.60
CA HIS A 724 -15.03 6.09 -28.44
C HIS A 724 -15.28 4.57 -28.55
N ASN A 725 -15.65 4.09 -29.74
CA ASN A 725 -15.94 2.66 -29.98
C ASN A 725 -14.67 1.82 -30.25
N SER A 726 -13.49 2.42 -30.09
CA SER A 726 -12.14 1.87 -30.30
C SER A 726 -11.82 1.55 -31.76
N PHE A 727 -12.69 0.83 -32.45
CA PHE A 727 -12.60 0.51 -33.87
C PHE A 727 -13.94 0.77 -34.57
N THR A 728 -13.89 1.37 -35.77
CA THR A 728 -15.07 1.53 -36.63
C THR A 728 -15.57 0.16 -37.09
N GLU A 729 -14.65 -0.70 -37.54
CA GLU A 729 -14.88 -2.10 -37.90
C GLU A 729 -13.91 -2.97 -37.10
N ILE A 730 -14.36 -4.15 -36.66
CA ILE A 730 -13.50 -5.06 -35.89
C ILE A 730 -12.36 -5.52 -36.80
N PRO A 731 -11.09 -5.27 -36.42
CA PRO A 731 -9.96 -5.68 -37.24
C PRO A 731 -9.87 -7.21 -37.27
N THR A 732 -9.32 -7.78 -38.34
CA THR A 732 -8.93 -9.19 -38.38
C THR A 732 -7.41 -9.25 -38.39
N LEU A 733 -6.82 -10.02 -37.48
CA LEU A 733 -5.36 -10.20 -37.47
C LEU A 733 -4.96 -11.00 -38.71
N GLN A 734 -4.31 -10.33 -39.67
CA GLN A 734 -3.76 -10.97 -40.85
C GLN A 734 -2.47 -11.70 -40.46
N VAL A 735 -2.43 -13.01 -40.70
CA VAL A 735 -1.21 -13.80 -40.56
C VAL A 735 -0.50 -13.73 -41.90
N ALA A 736 0.78 -13.35 -41.92
CA ALA A 736 1.60 -13.53 -43.12
C ALA A 736 1.49 -15.01 -43.52
N GLU A 737 0.89 -15.29 -44.68
CA GLU A 737 0.92 -16.64 -45.22
C GLU A 737 2.40 -17.06 -45.28
N ALA A 738 2.73 -18.24 -44.76
CA ALA A 738 3.99 -18.87 -45.12
C ALA A 738 4.04 -18.83 -46.65
N PRO A 739 5.15 -18.38 -47.28
CA PRO A 739 5.18 -18.17 -48.73
C PRO A 739 4.71 -19.45 -49.41
N GLN A 740 3.49 -19.43 -49.92
CA GLN A 740 2.97 -20.48 -50.77
C GLN A 740 3.79 -20.36 -52.05
N ASN A 741 4.74 -21.27 -52.21
CA ASN A 741 5.49 -21.47 -53.45
C ASN A 741 5.96 -20.16 -54.09
N ALA A 742 7.08 -19.61 -53.60
CA ALA A 742 8.02 -19.09 -54.58
C ALA A 742 8.39 -20.29 -55.46
N GLU A 743 7.68 -20.49 -56.57
CA GLU A 743 8.19 -21.28 -57.68
C GLU A 743 9.63 -20.81 -57.88
N ALA A 744 10.57 -21.72 -57.64
CA ALA A 744 11.95 -21.48 -58.01
C ALA A 744 11.91 -21.00 -59.47
N PRO A 745 12.59 -19.89 -59.82
CA PRO A 745 12.61 -19.44 -61.20
C PRO A 745 13.05 -20.63 -62.06
N GLU A 746 12.23 -20.97 -63.05
CA GLU A 746 12.51 -22.02 -64.02
C GLU A 746 13.97 -21.87 -64.48
N PRO A 747 14.79 -22.94 -64.43
CA PRO A 747 16.15 -22.84 -64.93
C PRO A 747 16.08 -22.47 -66.41
N ALA A 748 16.77 -21.37 -66.76
CA ALA A 748 16.84 -20.87 -68.12
C ALA A 748 17.21 -22.03 -69.09
N PRO A 749 16.55 -22.15 -70.24
CA PRO A 749 16.83 -23.22 -71.18
C PRO A 749 18.30 -23.16 -71.59
N ALA A 750 18.99 -24.30 -71.47
CA ALA A 750 20.36 -24.45 -71.91
C ALA A 750 20.44 -24.07 -73.40
N GLY A 751 21.17 -23.01 -73.70
CA GLY A 751 21.44 -22.60 -75.07
C GLY A 751 22.15 -23.73 -75.80
N GLU A 752 21.61 -24.10 -76.96
CA GLU A 752 22.29 -24.92 -77.95
C GLU A 752 23.61 -24.25 -78.34
N GLU A 753 24.72 -24.92 -78.07
CA GLU A 753 25.98 -24.67 -78.77
C GLU A 753 25.78 -25.09 -80.23
N ALA A 754 25.49 -24.11 -81.10
CA ALA A 754 25.71 -24.22 -82.52
C ALA A 754 27.20 -23.98 -82.81
N GLY A 755 27.87 -24.98 -83.38
CA GLY A 755 29.29 -24.94 -83.66
C GLY A 755 29.71 -23.95 -84.73
N SER A 756 30.95 -23.46 -84.59
CA SER A 756 31.94 -23.22 -85.65
C SER A 756 33.32 -23.04 -85.03
#